data_AF-A0A6B3C2F6-F1
#
_entry.id   AF-A0A6B3C2F6-F1
#
_cell.length_a   1.000
_cell.length_b   1.000
_cell.length_c   1.000
_cell.angle_alpha   90.00
_cell.angle_beta   90.00
_cell.angle_gamma   90.00
#
_symmetry.space_group_name_H-M   'P 1'
#
loop_
_entity.id
_entity.type
_entity.pdbx_description
1 polymer ?
#
loop_
_entity_poly.entity_id
_entity_poly.type
_entity_poly.pdbx_seq_one_letter_code
_entity_poly.pdbx_strand_id
1 'polypeptide(L)'
;MSRSGKRTGVAVAASVVLGAGLSPLLPSEPALAEPQAAQETVVPAALRDYGLDARVRASSTHNGHDSAGAQGVFHTLEGRTGILWTRYADGESVTVPAPAGTAPTTTGTDVLAYKYADGRVDFWDATDGTSRSLQIPAGLNYLTSYDDLTIGYTMVTGEDGTATRVMHLLTPGPDGTTGNVRVEGGPAGLLLGTAIGADAEMLYFRASVDGQTGLVAVDRATGEVRGWSGPLPVAYYKVNLGGGRVVVSATDKATVLVFPRDLSAAPVEIALKGVSDGANATLSLAVVGDWLVNGAYATTAQPIAGGEQVTLLRSSEYGTAAGPGGTVVKIGRTGTDDRGIQRITPGTDGGPPVVTLVKALPKPTLPVQGLSLDQGRLVARRQYNALALAADVRTVAPSGTPEFGARTSFATGVTVAPCAATDVACAQVQGTADGRIAWLAHDETTDRIWVAGPDADSRWERTELPRGGRITDVSGQYLLYTAPAQQEVYRIGDDGGPVVTRTPGPAALSGDILWSTGTAPGSVTAYDLTAKKTTETLTTDAGCAPTELQALGRWLYWTCDGRAGVYDRTAHKSVPVPVGEARLGDGYVLTHDRQAGKLTLTTVTDGPPASRVIGELPDTGVSQRDVRWTVDESGANVAYVDDEERVHLVPSGVPQQPLRLLAPVVRFPFAKVRGYDVTPDPVATVLLSKPSGSWRLTVRSRATGKVVDSVDGGAARGELTVGWGGLLGEYGGSGFHPNGSYDWTLTVTPADGVGGPVEARGTVGLSRGSAVRHDYVGGPGWQSPDGTGDLLSLTPSGTLAFHQGTGKGTFSGRFSGSGWPAGITAVPFGDLNRDRCNDVLVRLSSGALRLYKPACHTAPKPSAPYITLGTSGWNQYDVLTSPGDVTKDGRPDLIARDSATGAVYLYKGTSEGRLSARVKLYTDWKTYKKVVGAGDLNGDGLGDLLAQDRTNTLYRYFGTGNGTFTARVKVLSNWGATYNAVVGVGDITGDGRNDLVVRDTAGNLYRNPGLGNGTFGPRVKIASGWQGYKGLY
;
A
#
# COMPACT_ATOMS: atom_id res chain seq x y z
N MET A 1 -31.85 -27.36 17.99
CA MET A 1 -33.08 -27.72 17.25
C MET A 1 -32.74 -27.95 15.78
N SER A 2 -33.17 -29.10 15.21
CA SER A 2 -33.24 -29.56 13.78
C SER A 2 -32.01 -29.37 12.84
N ARG A 3 -31.28 -30.42 12.41
CA ARG A 3 -31.50 -31.40 11.28
C ARG A 3 -31.67 -30.73 9.90
N SER A 4 -31.05 -31.11 8.77
CA SER A 4 -30.27 -32.29 8.31
C SER A 4 -29.47 -31.93 7.03
N GLY A 5 -28.35 -32.59 6.71
CA GLY A 5 -28.34 -33.52 5.57
C GLY A 5 -26.93 -33.85 5.06
N LYS A 6 -26.62 -35.16 4.99
CA LYS A 6 -25.38 -35.78 4.50
C LYS A 6 -25.30 -35.76 2.96
N ARG A 7 -24.08 -35.79 2.40
CA ARG A 7 -23.68 -36.81 1.41
C ARG A 7 -22.16 -36.97 1.32
N THR A 8 -21.75 -38.23 1.45
CA THR A 8 -20.43 -38.84 1.39
C THR A 8 -20.00 -39.14 -0.05
N GLY A 9 -18.70 -39.11 -0.31
CA GLY A 9 -18.05 -39.75 -1.45
C GLY A 9 -16.62 -40.14 -1.08
N VAL A 10 -16.42 -41.40 -0.70
CA VAL A 10 -15.12 -42.04 -0.47
C VAL A 10 -14.87 -42.95 -1.66
N ALA A 11 -13.69 -42.88 -2.27
CA ALA A 11 -13.17 -43.89 -3.16
C ALA A 11 -11.87 -44.46 -2.56
N VAL A 12 -11.90 -45.76 -2.28
CA VAL A 12 -10.79 -46.59 -1.81
C VAL A 12 -10.09 -47.17 -3.03
N ALA A 13 -8.76 -47.15 -3.06
CA ALA A 13 -7.96 -48.08 -3.86
C ALA A 13 -6.98 -48.80 -2.94
N ALA A 14 -7.04 -50.13 -3.00
CA ALA A 14 -6.45 -51.07 -2.07
C ALA A 14 -4.94 -51.29 -2.32
N SER A 15 -4.18 -51.44 -1.23
CA SER A 15 -2.84 -52.01 -1.23
C SER A 15 -2.89 -53.49 -0.88
N VAL A 16 -2.26 -54.33 -1.70
CA VAL A 16 -2.03 -55.76 -1.42
C VAL A 16 -0.67 -55.91 -0.74
N VAL A 17 -0.63 -56.61 0.40
CA VAL A 17 0.58 -57.02 1.14
C VAL A 17 0.56 -58.54 1.30
N LEU A 18 1.68 -59.20 0.96
CA LEU A 18 2.17 -60.49 1.49
C LEU A 18 3.49 -60.82 0.73
N GLY A 19 4.64 -61.15 1.32
CA GLY A 19 5.04 -61.31 2.72
C GLY A 19 6.52 -61.74 2.82
N ALA A 20 7.03 -61.66 4.05
CA ALA A 20 8.15 -62.40 4.65
C ALA A 20 9.61 -62.22 4.15
N GLY A 21 10.36 -61.37 4.87
CA GLY A 21 11.46 -61.76 5.78
C GLY A 21 12.76 -62.38 5.24
N LEU A 22 13.87 -61.63 5.36
CA LEU A 22 15.14 -61.99 6.04
C LEU A 22 16.17 -60.84 5.90
N SER A 23 16.67 -60.31 7.01
CA SER A 23 17.80 -59.35 7.11
C SER A 23 19.16 -60.10 7.13
N PRO A 24 20.34 -59.45 7.04
CA PRO A 24 20.66 -58.07 6.69
C PRO A 24 21.75 -57.95 5.58
N LEU A 25 21.58 -57.05 4.62
CA LEU A 25 22.72 -56.51 3.86
C LEU A 25 22.58 -54.99 3.80
N LEU A 26 23.68 -54.34 4.17
CA LEU A 26 23.89 -52.90 4.34
C LEU A 26 23.18 -52.07 3.25
N PRO A 27 22.47 -50.98 3.57
CA PRO A 27 21.99 -50.07 2.55
C PRO A 27 23.19 -49.38 1.91
N SER A 28 23.47 -49.75 0.67
CA SER A 28 24.13 -48.89 -0.30
C SER A 28 23.50 -47.50 -0.27
N GLU A 29 24.34 -46.48 -0.18
CA GLU A 29 23.96 -45.08 -0.30
C GLU A 29 22.99 -44.88 -1.48
N PRO A 30 21.90 -44.11 -1.32
CA PRO A 30 21.15 -43.70 -2.48
C PRO A 30 22.10 -42.86 -3.33
N ALA A 31 22.32 -43.28 -4.58
CA ALA A 31 22.96 -42.45 -5.58
C ALA A 31 22.18 -41.13 -5.61
N LEU A 32 22.80 -40.08 -5.07
CA LEU A 32 22.32 -38.71 -5.16
C LEU A 32 22.20 -38.40 -6.65
N ALA A 33 20.96 -38.25 -7.12
CA ALA A 33 20.72 -37.61 -8.39
C ALA A 33 21.42 -36.23 -8.34
N GLU A 34 22.24 -35.93 -9.35
CA GLU A 34 22.86 -34.62 -9.49
C GLU A 34 21.78 -33.52 -9.39
N PRO A 35 22.02 -32.42 -8.65
CA PRO A 35 21.08 -31.32 -8.61
C PRO A 35 20.90 -30.77 -10.02
N GLN A 36 19.68 -30.85 -10.54
CA GLN A 36 19.31 -30.22 -11.79
C GLN A 36 19.62 -28.72 -11.68
N ALA A 37 20.44 -28.18 -12.59
CA ALA A 37 20.81 -26.77 -12.59
C ALA A 37 19.54 -25.91 -12.64
N ALA A 38 19.38 -25.00 -11.68
CA ALA A 38 18.26 -24.07 -11.64
C ALA A 38 18.20 -23.26 -12.94
N GLN A 39 17.04 -23.28 -13.60
CA GLN A 39 16.86 -22.68 -14.92
C GLN A 39 16.48 -21.20 -14.79
N GLU A 40 16.79 -20.39 -15.81
CA GLU A 40 16.28 -19.04 -15.93
C GLU A 40 14.76 -19.02 -16.08
N THR A 41 14.13 -17.94 -15.63
CA THR A 41 12.70 -17.66 -15.84
C THR A 41 12.51 -16.32 -16.55
N VAL A 42 11.71 -16.31 -17.61
CA VAL A 42 11.46 -15.11 -18.43
C VAL A 42 10.06 -14.56 -18.14
N VAL A 43 10.01 -13.32 -17.67
CA VAL A 43 8.77 -12.54 -17.52
C VAL A 43 8.43 -11.91 -18.87
N PRO A 44 7.24 -12.20 -19.45
CA PRO A 44 6.83 -11.59 -20.71
C PRO A 44 6.78 -10.06 -20.64
N ALA A 45 6.99 -9.42 -21.79
CA ALA A 45 6.87 -7.97 -21.91
C ALA A 45 5.48 -7.50 -21.47
N ALA A 46 5.43 -6.44 -20.67
CA ALA A 46 4.18 -5.82 -20.29
C ALA A 46 3.62 -5.02 -21.48
N LEU A 47 2.34 -5.18 -21.76
CA LEU A 47 1.63 -4.39 -22.77
C LEU A 47 0.88 -3.24 -22.11
N ARG A 48 0.64 -2.16 -22.86
CA ARG A 48 -0.32 -1.12 -22.43
C ARG A 48 -1.71 -1.74 -22.26
N ASP A 49 -2.48 -1.19 -21.31
CA ASP A 49 -3.86 -1.62 -21.08
C ASP A 49 -4.78 -1.28 -22.26
N TYR A 50 -4.39 -0.32 -23.09
CA TYR A 50 -5.09 0.11 -24.28
C TYR A 50 -4.21 -0.03 -25.53
N GLY A 51 -4.84 -0.31 -26.67
CA GLY A 51 -4.16 -0.34 -27.97
C GLY A 51 -3.61 1.02 -28.38
N LEU A 52 -2.89 1.11 -29.50
CA LEU A 52 -2.49 2.38 -30.10
C LEU A 52 -3.67 3.37 -30.19
N ASP A 53 -3.38 4.66 -30.02
CA ASP A 53 -4.37 5.71 -30.28
C ASP A 53 -4.52 5.97 -31.79
N ALA A 54 -5.75 6.18 -32.24
CA ALA A 54 -6.05 6.58 -33.61
C ALA A 54 -7.14 7.64 -33.56
N ARG A 55 -7.11 8.58 -34.50
CA ARG A 55 -8.13 9.63 -34.57
C ARG A 55 -8.63 9.75 -35.99
N VAL A 56 -9.91 9.43 -36.19
CA VAL A 56 -10.60 9.78 -37.43
C VAL A 56 -10.69 11.30 -37.52
N ARG A 57 -10.50 11.87 -38.71
CA ARG A 57 -10.74 13.30 -38.91
C ARG A 57 -12.25 13.53 -38.98
N ALA A 58 -12.86 13.75 -37.83
CA ALA A 58 -14.27 14.13 -37.74
C ALA A 58 -14.42 15.63 -38.01
N SER A 59 -15.52 16.03 -38.65
CA SER A 59 -15.89 17.43 -38.84
C SER A 59 -16.13 18.15 -37.51
N SER A 60 -15.09 18.74 -36.90
CA SER A 60 -15.27 19.69 -35.80
C SER A 60 -15.73 21.03 -36.38
N THR A 61 -17.03 21.13 -36.67
CA THR A 61 -17.80 22.36 -36.86
C THR A 61 -17.17 23.49 -37.69
N HIS A 62 -17.80 23.75 -38.84
CA HIS A 62 -17.70 24.93 -39.71
C HIS A 62 -16.99 24.77 -41.06
N ASN A 63 -15.95 23.94 -41.24
CA ASN A 63 -15.24 23.89 -42.54
C ASN A 63 -14.61 22.54 -42.95
N GLY A 64 -14.79 21.46 -42.19
CA GLY A 64 -14.23 20.14 -42.52
C GLY A 64 -15.32 19.11 -42.69
N HIS A 65 -15.21 18.24 -43.69
CA HIS A 65 -16.16 17.14 -43.92
C HIS A 65 -15.70 15.87 -43.24
N ASP A 66 -16.56 14.86 -43.14
CA ASP A 66 -16.17 13.60 -42.50
C ASP A 66 -15.13 12.84 -43.33
N SER A 67 -14.35 11.99 -42.65
CA SER A 67 -13.19 11.29 -43.21
C SER A 67 -13.48 9.87 -43.69
N ALA A 68 -14.72 9.41 -43.65
CA ALA A 68 -15.10 8.07 -44.05
C ALA A 68 -15.70 8.08 -45.45
N GLY A 69 -15.12 7.29 -46.35
CA GLY A 69 -15.67 6.98 -47.65
C GLY A 69 -16.42 5.65 -47.67
N ALA A 70 -16.74 5.17 -48.88
CA ALA A 70 -17.42 3.91 -49.10
C ALA A 70 -16.47 2.70 -48.93
N GLN A 71 -15.18 2.90 -49.22
CA GLN A 71 -14.16 1.84 -49.23
C GLN A 71 -13.12 1.96 -48.11
N GLY A 72 -12.95 3.13 -47.49
CA GLY A 72 -12.01 3.31 -46.40
C GLY A 72 -12.21 4.60 -45.61
N VAL A 73 -11.30 4.86 -44.68
CA VAL A 73 -11.36 6.00 -43.74
C VAL A 73 -10.01 6.68 -43.58
N PHE A 74 -10.01 8.01 -43.57
CA PHE A 74 -8.83 8.81 -43.27
C PHE A 74 -8.67 9.05 -41.76
N HIS A 75 -7.49 8.74 -41.23
CA HIS A 75 -7.20 8.90 -39.80
C HIS A 75 -5.72 9.18 -39.54
N THR A 76 -5.40 9.59 -38.32
CA THR A 76 -4.05 9.54 -37.80
C THR A 76 -3.87 8.31 -36.92
N LEU A 77 -2.62 7.89 -36.72
CA LEU A 77 -2.26 6.75 -35.88
C LEU A 77 -1.05 7.12 -35.02
N GLU A 78 -1.10 6.78 -33.74
CA GLU A 78 0.01 6.94 -32.80
C GLU A 78 1.31 6.34 -33.37
N GLY A 79 2.41 7.08 -33.23
CA GLY A 79 3.73 6.67 -33.73
C GLY A 79 3.94 6.84 -35.24
N ARG A 80 2.96 7.37 -35.99
CA ARG A 80 3.06 7.64 -37.44
C ARG A 80 2.86 9.12 -37.74
N THR A 81 3.69 9.66 -38.62
CA THR A 81 3.58 11.03 -39.12
C THR A 81 2.68 11.08 -40.36
N GLY A 82 1.74 12.03 -40.41
CA GLY A 82 0.86 12.23 -41.57
C GLY A 82 -0.52 11.58 -41.44
N ILE A 83 -1.33 11.67 -42.51
CA ILE A 83 -2.65 11.05 -42.59
C ILE A 83 -2.50 9.66 -43.23
N LEU A 84 -3.26 8.69 -42.72
CA LEU A 84 -3.39 7.36 -43.28
C LEU A 84 -4.81 7.19 -43.84
N TRP A 85 -4.95 6.43 -44.91
CA TRP A 85 -6.24 5.88 -45.36
C TRP A 85 -6.27 4.39 -45.08
N THR A 86 -7.27 3.92 -44.34
CA THR A 86 -7.45 2.48 -44.05
C THR A 86 -8.61 1.92 -44.85
N ARG A 87 -8.34 0.90 -45.66
CA ARG A 87 -9.34 0.19 -46.47
C ARG A 87 -10.18 -0.74 -45.60
N TYR A 88 -11.49 -0.80 -45.84
CA TYR A 88 -12.41 -1.63 -45.07
C TYR A 88 -12.32 -3.13 -45.37
N ALA A 89 -11.91 -3.51 -46.59
CA ALA A 89 -11.93 -4.90 -47.03
C ALA A 89 -10.88 -5.78 -46.32
N ASP A 90 -9.73 -5.21 -45.98
CA ASP A 90 -8.56 -5.92 -45.44
C ASP A 90 -7.93 -5.21 -44.22
N GLY A 91 -8.34 -3.98 -43.91
CA GLY A 91 -7.76 -3.19 -42.81
C GLY A 91 -6.35 -2.66 -43.11
N GLU A 92 -5.89 -2.73 -44.37
CA GLU A 92 -4.59 -2.18 -44.78
C GLU A 92 -4.63 -0.65 -44.75
N SER A 93 -3.53 -0.05 -44.27
CA SER A 93 -3.39 1.41 -44.19
C SER A 93 -2.32 1.90 -45.15
N VAL A 94 -2.65 2.86 -46.01
CA VAL A 94 -1.71 3.53 -46.91
C VAL A 94 -1.45 4.96 -46.46
N THR A 95 -0.24 5.45 -46.69
CA THR A 95 0.14 6.84 -46.40
C THR A 95 -0.47 7.77 -47.44
N VAL A 96 -1.17 8.80 -46.98
CA VAL A 96 -1.76 9.82 -47.85
C VAL A 96 -0.67 10.76 -48.39
N PRO A 97 -0.67 11.12 -49.68
CA PRO A 97 0.22 12.12 -50.24
C PRO A 97 0.09 13.48 -49.54
N ALA A 98 1.22 14.15 -49.29
CA ALA A 98 1.26 15.50 -48.71
C ALA A 98 2.08 16.43 -49.63
N PRO A 99 1.51 16.90 -50.75
CA PRO A 99 2.19 17.84 -51.62
C PRO A 99 2.60 19.12 -50.87
N ALA A 100 3.78 19.67 -51.18
CA ALA A 100 4.28 20.86 -50.53
C ALA A 100 3.36 22.07 -50.79
N GLY A 101 3.09 22.88 -49.76
CA GLY A 101 2.27 24.09 -49.86
C GLY A 101 0.77 23.85 -49.94
N THR A 102 0.29 22.60 -49.78
CA THR A 102 -1.14 22.28 -49.71
C THR A 102 -1.47 21.58 -48.40
N ALA A 103 -2.74 21.66 -48.00
CA ALA A 103 -3.29 20.88 -46.89
C ALA A 103 -4.51 20.10 -47.41
N PRO A 104 -4.56 18.76 -47.25
CA PRO A 104 -5.71 17.98 -47.69
C PRO A 104 -6.94 18.34 -46.87
N THR A 105 -8.05 18.59 -47.56
CA THR A 105 -9.39 18.66 -46.97
C THR A 105 -10.15 17.38 -47.27
N THR A 106 -10.75 16.80 -46.23
CA THR A 106 -11.71 15.70 -46.35
C THR A 106 -12.94 16.17 -47.13
N THR A 107 -13.51 15.29 -47.96
CA THR A 107 -14.64 15.62 -48.84
C THR A 107 -15.92 14.84 -48.52
N GLY A 108 -15.90 13.99 -47.48
CA GLY A 108 -17.00 13.08 -47.14
C GLY A 108 -17.02 11.76 -47.92
N THR A 109 -16.00 11.50 -48.75
CA THR A 109 -15.83 10.26 -49.53
C THR A 109 -14.40 9.70 -49.37
N ASP A 110 -14.03 8.73 -50.20
CA ASP A 110 -12.65 8.19 -50.28
C ASP A 110 -11.67 9.15 -50.99
N VAL A 111 -12.11 10.39 -51.27
CA VAL A 111 -11.36 11.42 -51.98
C VAL A 111 -10.89 12.51 -51.01
N LEU A 112 -9.69 13.03 -51.26
CA LEU A 112 -9.18 14.25 -50.62
C LEU A 112 -9.03 15.37 -51.65
N ALA A 113 -9.41 16.58 -51.27
CA ALA A 113 -9.19 17.77 -52.08
C ALA A 113 -7.94 18.52 -51.63
N TYR A 114 -7.07 18.87 -52.57
CA TYR A 114 -5.85 19.67 -52.35
C TYR A 114 -5.98 20.97 -53.12
N LYS A 115 -6.15 22.07 -52.40
CA LYS A 115 -6.20 23.41 -52.99
C LYS A 115 -4.80 24.00 -53.07
N TYR A 116 -4.45 24.49 -54.26
CA TYR A 116 -3.20 25.20 -54.54
C TYR A 116 -3.41 26.71 -54.53
N ALA A 117 -2.32 27.45 -54.34
CA ALA A 117 -2.34 28.91 -54.25
C ALA A 117 -2.79 29.60 -55.55
N ASP A 118 -2.59 28.94 -56.69
CA ASP A 118 -3.00 29.38 -58.03
C ASP A 118 -4.48 29.09 -58.35
N GLY A 119 -5.23 28.51 -57.42
CA GLY A 119 -6.65 28.18 -57.60
C GLY A 119 -6.91 26.82 -58.25
N ARG A 120 -5.87 26.00 -58.50
CA ARG A 120 -6.07 24.59 -58.86
C ARG A 120 -6.58 23.80 -57.65
N VAL A 121 -7.49 22.86 -57.89
CA VAL A 121 -7.94 21.88 -56.88
C VAL A 121 -7.73 20.48 -57.44
N ASP A 122 -6.91 19.69 -56.75
CA ASP A 122 -6.67 18.28 -57.10
C ASP A 122 -7.48 17.39 -56.16
N PHE A 123 -8.32 16.53 -56.74
CA PHE A 123 -9.10 15.50 -56.06
C PHE A 123 -8.38 14.17 -56.17
N TRP A 124 -7.74 13.73 -55.10
CA TRP A 124 -7.01 12.47 -55.04
C TRP A 124 -7.88 11.38 -54.43
N ASP A 125 -8.08 10.29 -55.18
CA ASP A 125 -8.83 9.11 -54.75
C ASP A 125 -7.89 8.11 -54.08
N ALA A 126 -8.16 7.76 -52.82
CA ALA A 126 -7.32 6.83 -52.07
C ALA A 126 -7.52 5.37 -52.49
N THR A 127 -8.58 5.04 -53.22
CA THR A 127 -8.91 3.67 -53.62
C THR A 127 -8.00 3.16 -54.75
N ASP A 128 -7.66 4.04 -55.69
CA ASP A 128 -6.81 3.72 -56.84
C ASP A 128 -5.55 4.62 -56.95
N GLY A 129 -5.44 5.65 -56.10
CA GLY A 129 -4.32 6.57 -56.05
C GLY A 129 -4.31 7.62 -57.16
N THR A 130 -5.36 7.72 -57.97
CA THR A 130 -5.46 8.67 -59.09
C THR A 130 -5.90 10.06 -58.62
N SER A 131 -5.61 11.09 -59.43
CA SER A 131 -6.06 12.45 -59.18
C SER A 131 -6.83 13.01 -60.37
N ARG A 132 -7.91 13.74 -60.09
CA ARG A 132 -8.60 14.60 -61.06
C ARG A 132 -8.48 16.04 -60.64
N SER A 133 -8.24 16.95 -61.59
CA SER A 133 -8.00 18.35 -61.28
C SER A 133 -9.02 19.24 -61.94
N LEU A 134 -9.36 20.34 -61.27
CA LEU A 134 -10.05 21.48 -61.88
C LEU A 134 -9.31 22.77 -61.57
N GLN A 135 -9.56 23.78 -62.41
CA GLN A 135 -9.06 25.13 -62.19
C GLN A 135 -10.25 26.01 -61.84
N ILE A 136 -10.22 26.68 -60.69
CA ILE A 136 -11.30 27.60 -60.32
C ILE A 136 -11.34 28.74 -61.35
N PRO A 137 -12.48 28.97 -62.03
CA PRO A 137 -12.61 30.05 -63.00
C PRO A 137 -12.29 31.42 -62.40
N ALA A 138 -11.66 32.29 -63.21
CA ALA A 138 -11.32 33.64 -62.79
C ALA A 138 -12.56 34.41 -62.29
N GLY A 139 -12.44 35.07 -61.13
CA GLY A 139 -13.54 35.79 -60.48
C GLY A 139 -14.39 34.95 -59.52
N LEU A 140 -14.19 33.63 -59.44
CA LEU A 140 -14.79 32.77 -58.43
C LEU A 140 -13.83 32.55 -57.25
N ASN A 141 -14.39 32.51 -56.04
CA ASN A 141 -13.69 32.17 -54.80
C ASN A 141 -14.00 30.73 -54.41
N TYR A 142 -12.99 29.99 -53.93
CA TYR A 142 -13.18 28.66 -53.33
C TYR A 142 -13.98 28.75 -52.03
N LEU A 143 -15.03 27.94 -51.88
CA LEU A 143 -15.74 27.77 -50.62
C LEU A 143 -15.37 26.45 -49.94
N THR A 144 -15.64 25.32 -50.60
CA THR A 144 -15.41 23.97 -50.07
C THR A 144 -15.48 22.92 -51.18
N SER A 145 -15.17 21.66 -50.87
CA SER A 145 -15.22 20.55 -51.82
C SER A 145 -15.94 19.33 -51.22
N TYR A 146 -16.73 18.63 -52.02
CA TYR A 146 -17.42 17.39 -51.67
C TYR A 146 -17.19 16.38 -52.77
N ASP A 147 -16.71 15.19 -52.43
CA ASP A 147 -16.30 14.18 -53.39
C ASP A 147 -15.39 14.79 -54.50
N ASP A 148 -15.79 14.77 -55.77
CA ASP A 148 -15.09 15.39 -56.91
C ASP A 148 -15.62 16.79 -57.29
N LEU A 149 -16.43 17.42 -56.44
CA LEU A 149 -17.05 18.71 -56.68
C LEU A 149 -16.39 19.81 -55.84
N THR A 150 -16.10 20.96 -56.44
CA THR A 150 -15.77 22.20 -55.73
C THR A 150 -16.95 23.17 -55.78
N ILE A 151 -17.33 23.72 -54.64
CA ILE A 151 -18.29 24.81 -54.56
C ILE A 151 -17.50 26.12 -54.56
N GLY A 152 -17.69 26.91 -55.61
CA GLY A 152 -17.16 28.26 -55.74
C GLY A 152 -18.25 29.32 -55.56
N TYR A 153 -17.87 30.58 -55.35
CA TYR A 153 -18.83 31.68 -55.35
C TYR A 153 -18.25 32.98 -55.90
N THR A 154 -19.11 33.82 -56.45
CA THR A 154 -18.81 35.24 -56.69
C THR A 154 -19.71 36.11 -55.81
N MET A 155 -19.23 37.31 -55.48
CA MET A 155 -20.03 38.30 -54.77
C MET A 155 -20.72 39.19 -55.80
N VAL A 156 -22.04 39.27 -55.74
CA VAL A 156 -22.85 40.17 -56.58
C VAL A 156 -23.58 41.16 -55.68
N THR A 157 -23.37 42.45 -55.92
CA THR A 157 -24.03 43.52 -55.17
C THR A 157 -25.29 43.97 -55.93
N GLY A 158 -26.44 43.91 -55.26
CA GLY A 158 -27.71 44.41 -55.80
C GLY A 158 -27.79 45.93 -55.83
N GLU A 159 -28.79 46.47 -56.51
CA GLU A 159 -29.06 47.93 -56.59
C GLU A 159 -29.37 48.56 -55.22
N ASP A 160 -29.79 47.75 -54.25
CA ASP A 160 -30.04 48.10 -52.85
C ASP A 160 -28.76 48.15 -51.99
N GLY A 161 -27.60 47.84 -52.57
CA GLY A 161 -26.30 47.78 -51.87
C GLY A 161 -26.04 46.46 -51.15
N THR A 162 -26.95 45.47 -51.23
CA THR A 162 -26.77 44.17 -50.56
C THR A 162 -25.83 43.28 -51.36
N ALA A 163 -24.73 42.84 -50.75
CA ALA A 163 -23.78 41.91 -51.36
C ALA A 163 -24.20 40.45 -51.09
N THR A 164 -24.49 39.70 -52.16
CA THR A 164 -24.98 38.32 -52.10
C THR A 164 -23.99 37.36 -52.75
N ARG A 165 -23.92 36.12 -52.23
CA ARG A 165 -23.10 35.07 -52.84
C ARG A 165 -23.90 34.37 -53.92
N VAL A 166 -23.37 34.38 -55.14
CA VAL A 166 -23.84 33.51 -56.21
C VAL A 166 -22.97 32.27 -56.23
N MET A 167 -23.56 31.11 -55.95
CA MET A 167 -22.84 29.84 -55.83
C MET A 167 -22.70 29.15 -57.20
N HIS A 168 -21.56 28.48 -57.38
CA HIS A 168 -21.20 27.73 -58.57
C HIS A 168 -20.70 26.34 -58.18
N LEU A 169 -21.21 25.32 -58.84
CA LEU A 169 -20.82 23.93 -58.70
C LEU A 169 -19.81 23.62 -59.81
N LEU A 170 -18.58 23.31 -59.40
CA LEU A 170 -17.43 23.12 -60.28
C LEU A 170 -17.00 21.66 -60.29
N THR A 171 -17.04 21.01 -61.45
CA THR A 171 -16.63 19.61 -61.62
C THR A 171 -15.43 19.49 -62.56
N PRO A 172 -14.49 18.57 -62.32
CA PRO A 172 -13.38 18.31 -63.22
C PRO A 172 -13.89 17.64 -64.51
N GLY A 173 -13.53 18.19 -65.67
CA GLY A 173 -13.77 17.59 -66.97
C GLY A 173 -12.68 16.58 -67.36
N PRO A 174 -12.97 15.65 -68.28
CA PRO A 174 -12.02 14.60 -68.68
C PRO A 174 -10.73 15.14 -69.34
N ASP A 175 -10.79 16.33 -69.93
CA ASP A 175 -9.67 16.97 -70.64
C ASP A 175 -9.01 18.12 -69.82
N GLY A 176 -9.23 18.16 -68.49
CA GLY A 176 -8.73 19.25 -67.63
C GLY A 176 -9.55 20.54 -67.70
N THR A 177 -10.67 20.54 -68.42
CA THR A 177 -11.66 21.62 -68.40
C THR A 177 -12.44 21.62 -67.07
N THR A 178 -13.09 22.73 -66.73
CA THR A 178 -13.92 22.83 -65.51
C THR A 178 -15.37 23.04 -65.90
N GLY A 179 -16.22 22.05 -65.59
CA GLY A 179 -17.66 22.22 -65.65
C GLY A 179 -18.09 23.26 -64.62
N ASN A 180 -19.01 24.15 -64.97
CA ASN A 180 -19.46 25.24 -64.10
C ASN A 180 -20.97 25.38 -64.20
N VAL A 181 -21.67 24.97 -63.15
CA VAL A 181 -23.12 25.06 -63.04
C VAL A 181 -23.47 26.08 -61.96
N ARG A 182 -24.25 27.10 -62.31
CA ARG A 182 -24.72 28.09 -61.34
C ARG A 182 -25.90 27.53 -60.55
N VAL A 183 -25.94 27.82 -59.25
CA VAL A 183 -27.08 27.44 -58.40
C VAL A 183 -28.24 28.42 -58.61
N GLU A 184 -29.40 27.92 -59.03
CA GLU A 184 -30.59 28.73 -59.41
C GLU A 184 -31.91 28.06 -59.00
N GLY A 185 -33.05 28.76 -59.16
CA GLY A 185 -34.40 28.19 -58.95
C GLY A 185 -34.97 28.28 -57.53
N GLY A 186 -34.36 29.04 -56.62
CA GLY A 186 -34.84 29.20 -55.24
C GLY A 186 -35.99 30.21 -55.07
N PRO A 187 -36.61 30.26 -53.87
CA PRO A 187 -37.61 31.27 -53.55
C PRO A 187 -37.03 32.69 -53.65
N ALA A 188 -37.90 33.68 -53.89
CA ALA A 188 -37.49 35.09 -53.87
C ALA A 188 -36.85 35.45 -52.52
N GLY A 189 -35.78 36.26 -52.53
CA GLY A 189 -35.07 36.64 -51.31
C GLY A 189 -34.10 35.58 -50.75
N LEU A 190 -33.86 34.47 -51.47
CA LEU A 190 -32.92 33.44 -51.05
C LEU A 190 -31.46 33.93 -51.04
N LEU A 191 -30.82 33.79 -49.89
CA LEU A 191 -29.39 34.00 -49.68
C LEU A 191 -28.73 32.68 -49.25
N LEU A 192 -27.82 32.17 -50.07
CA LEU A 192 -27.06 30.96 -49.76
C LEU A 192 -25.80 31.27 -48.95
N GLY A 193 -25.62 30.53 -47.87
CA GLY A 193 -24.46 30.53 -46.99
C GLY A 193 -23.51 29.37 -47.32
N THR A 194 -22.97 28.71 -46.29
CA THR A 194 -22.03 27.60 -46.49
C THR A 194 -22.77 26.29 -46.71
N ALA A 195 -22.30 25.46 -47.65
CA ALA A 195 -22.74 24.08 -47.80
C ALA A 195 -22.25 23.23 -46.62
N ILE A 196 -23.16 22.54 -45.94
CA ILE A 196 -22.87 21.82 -44.68
C ILE A 196 -23.21 20.31 -44.73
N GLY A 197 -23.60 19.81 -45.90
CA GLY A 197 -23.79 18.39 -46.15
C GLY A 197 -23.98 18.14 -47.65
N ALA A 198 -23.59 16.95 -48.10
CA ALA A 198 -23.73 16.51 -49.48
C ALA A 198 -23.90 14.99 -49.53
N ASP A 199 -24.67 14.51 -50.48
CA ASP A 199 -24.64 13.11 -50.93
C ASP A 199 -24.33 13.04 -52.44
N ALA A 200 -24.56 11.88 -53.05
CA ALA A 200 -24.30 11.66 -54.47
C ALA A 200 -25.14 12.57 -55.39
N GLU A 201 -26.30 13.06 -54.95
CA GLU A 201 -27.24 13.80 -55.80
C GLU A 201 -27.62 15.18 -55.25
N MET A 202 -27.48 15.43 -53.94
CA MET A 202 -27.97 16.64 -53.27
C MET A 202 -26.90 17.33 -52.45
N LEU A 203 -26.96 18.67 -52.42
CA LEU A 203 -26.19 19.57 -51.57
C LEU A 203 -27.12 20.31 -50.60
N TYR A 204 -26.69 20.46 -49.35
CA TYR A 204 -27.46 21.16 -48.31
C TYR A 204 -26.72 22.42 -47.87
N PHE A 205 -27.34 23.57 -48.13
CA PHE A 205 -26.81 24.88 -47.78
C PHE A 205 -27.52 25.43 -46.56
N ARG A 206 -26.74 26.05 -45.66
CA ARG A 206 -27.32 27.07 -44.77
C ARG A 206 -27.83 28.19 -45.65
N ALA A 207 -29.05 28.65 -45.40
CA ALA A 207 -29.67 29.69 -46.19
C ALA A 207 -30.48 30.64 -45.32
N SER A 208 -30.73 31.83 -45.86
CA SER A 208 -31.70 32.78 -45.32
C SER A 208 -32.67 33.15 -46.41
N VAL A 209 -33.97 33.16 -46.11
CA VAL A 209 -35.03 33.68 -46.99
C VAL A 209 -35.74 34.79 -46.24
N ASP A 210 -35.72 36.01 -46.78
CA ASP A 210 -36.32 37.19 -46.14
C ASP A 210 -35.90 37.41 -44.67
N GLY A 211 -34.62 37.15 -44.37
CA GLY A 211 -34.04 37.26 -43.02
C GLY A 211 -34.30 36.07 -42.08
N GLN A 212 -35.05 35.05 -42.51
CA GLN A 212 -35.28 33.83 -41.74
C GLN A 212 -34.28 32.72 -42.11
N THR A 213 -33.60 32.14 -41.11
CA THR A 213 -32.56 31.14 -41.32
C THR A 213 -33.10 29.70 -41.39
N GLY A 214 -32.60 28.92 -42.36
CA GLY A 214 -32.96 27.52 -42.54
C GLY A 214 -32.02 26.79 -43.51
N LEU A 215 -32.50 25.73 -44.16
CA LEU A 215 -31.75 24.91 -45.09
C LEU A 215 -32.37 24.89 -46.49
N VAL A 216 -31.51 24.93 -47.50
CA VAL A 216 -31.89 24.71 -48.89
C VAL A 216 -31.20 23.46 -49.42
N ALA A 217 -31.99 22.61 -50.08
CA ALA A 217 -31.52 21.45 -50.80
C ALA A 217 -31.35 21.79 -52.28
N VAL A 218 -30.18 21.51 -52.84
CA VAL A 218 -29.79 21.82 -54.23
C VAL A 218 -29.38 20.55 -54.93
N ASP A 219 -29.87 20.34 -56.15
CA ASP A 219 -29.42 19.24 -57.01
C ASP A 219 -27.95 19.44 -57.40
N ARG A 220 -27.12 18.44 -57.08
CA ARG A 220 -25.67 18.48 -57.29
C ARG A 220 -25.31 18.57 -58.77
N ALA A 221 -26.10 17.99 -59.66
CA ALA A 221 -25.81 17.92 -61.09
C ALA A 221 -26.33 19.16 -61.84
N THR A 222 -27.55 19.60 -61.53
CA THR A 222 -28.20 20.69 -62.28
C THR A 222 -28.05 22.07 -61.62
N GLY A 223 -27.67 22.14 -60.34
CA GLY A 223 -27.66 23.37 -59.56
C GLY A 223 -29.05 23.88 -59.20
N GLU A 224 -30.11 23.12 -59.48
CA GLU A 224 -31.49 23.52 -59.23
C GLU A 224 -31.85 23.38 -57.75
N VAL A 225 -32.41 24.43 -57.15
CA VAL A 225 -32.97 24.37 -55.80
C VAL A 225 -34.19 23.46 -55.79
N ARG A 226 -34.15 22.40 -54.98
CA ARG A 226 -35.21 21.39 -54.86
C ARG A 226 -36.18 21.66 -53.71
N GLY A 227 -35.72 22.34 -52.64
CA GLY A 227 -36.59 22.63 -51.50
C GLY A 227 -35.97 23.52 -50.43
N TRP A 228 -36.84 24.07 -49.59
CA TRP A 228 -36.54 24.97 -48.47
C TRP A 228 -37.19 24.45 -47.20
N SER A 229 -36.44 24.34 -46.11
CA SER A 229 -36.94 23.75 -44.85
C SER A 229 -37.96 24.60 -44.10
N GLY A 230 -38.12 25.88 -44.44
CA GLY A 230 -38.69 26.86 -43.52
C GLY A 230 -37.69 27.35 -42.46
N PRO A 231 -38.09 28.32 -41.62
CA PRO A 231 -37.27 28.81 -40.52
C PRO A 231 -36.99 27.69 -39.50
N LEU A 232 -35.73 27.56 -39.10
CA LEU A 232 -35.31 26.65 -38.04
C LEU A 232 -35.38 27.33 -36.65
N PRO A 233 -35.74 26.60 -35.58
CA PRO A 233 -35.97 27.20 -34.26
C PRO A 233 -34.69 27.67 -33.55
N VAL A 234 -33.53 27.11 -33.91
CA VAL A 234 -32.20 27.60 -33.53
C VAL A 234 -31.25 27.46 -34.71
N ALA A 235 -30.04 27.99 -34.58
CA ALA A 235 -29.00 27.81 -35.59
C ALA A 235 -28.46 26.37 -35.54
N TYR A 236 -29.04 25.47 -36.32
CA TYR A 236 -28.53 24.12 -36.50
C TYR A 236 -27.34 24.12 -37.46
N TYR A 237 -26.23 23.51 -37.04
CA TYR A 237 -24.92 23.71 -37.68
C TYR A 237 -24.37 22.48 -38.41
N LYS A 238 -24.92 21.29 -38.18
CA LYS A 238 -24.46 20.01 -38.74
C LYS A 238 -25.59 19.27 -39.42
N VAL A 239 -25.34 18.75 -40.62
CA VAL A 239 -26.24 17.86 -41.36
C VAL A 239 -25.60 16.48 -41.43
N ASN A 240 -26.36 15.43 -41.09
CA ASN A 240 -26.01 14.04 -41.29
C ASN A 240 -27.02 13.41 -42.24
N LEU A 241 -26.55 12.58 -43.17
CA LEU A 241 -27.37 11.98 -44.22
C LEU A 241 -27.39 10.46 -44.08
N GLY A 242 -28.56 9.85 -44.25
CA GLY A 242 -28.73 8.40 -44.16
C GLY A 242 -30.19 7.98 -44.22
N GLY A 243 -30.47 6.79 -44.78
CA GLY A 243 -31.84 6.23 -44.83
C GLY A 243 -32.85 7.08 -45.60
N GLY A 244 -32.40 7.88 -46.58
CA GLY A 244 -33.26 8.80 -47.34
C GLY A 244 -33.72 10.04 -46.55
N ARG A 245 -33.04 10.37 -45.45
CA ARG A 245 -33.39 11.49 -44.56
C ARG A 245 -32.22 12.45 -44.35
N VAL A 246 -32.57 13.67 -43.95
CA VAL A 246 -31.63 14.73 -43.59
C VAL A 246 -31.81 15.01 -42.10
N VAL A 247 -30.78 14.70 -41.31
CA VAL A 247 -30.80 14.93 -39.86
C VAL A 247 -29.94 16.14 -39.53
N VAL A 248 -30.58 17.16 -38.98
CA VAL A 248 -29.96 18.44 -38.66
C VAL A 248 -29.80 18.56 -37.15
N SER A 249 -28.62 18.97 -36.71
CA SER A 249 -28.26 19.06 -35.29
C SER A 249 -27.51 20.36 -34.96
N ALA A 250 -27.80 20.90 -33.77
CA ALA A 250 -27.09 22.04 -33.19
C ALA A 250 -26.09 21.49 -32.17
N THR A 251 -24.90 22.05 -32.13
CA THR A 251 -23.76 21.50 -31.38
C THR A 251 -24.00 21.50 -29.87
N ASP A 252 -24.92 22.34 -29.39
CA ASP A 252 -25.24 22.56 -27.99
C ASP A 252 -26.64 22.04 -27.58
N LYS A 253 -27.38 21.42 -28.50
CA LYS A 253 -28.75 20.92 -28.28
C LYS A 253 -28.82 19.40 -28.30
N ALA A 254 -29.58 18.83 -27.36
CA ALA A 254 -29.88 17.40 -27.34
C ALA A 254 -31.00 16.99 -28.32
N THR A 255 -31.74 17.95 -28.86
CA THR A 255 -32.80 17.72 -29.85
C THR A 255 -32.28 17.87 -31.27
N VAL A 256 -32.67 16.95 -32.15
CA VAL A 256 -32.34 16.94 -33.58
C VAL A 256 -33.60 17.00 -34.43
N LEU A 257 -33.46 17.53 -35.65
CA LEU A 257 -34.56 17.65 -36.61
C LEU A 257 -34.35 16.67 -37.76
N VAL A 258 -35.38 15.91 -38.12
CA VAL A 258 -35.33 14.91 -39.18
C VAL A 258 -36.26 15.31 -40.32
N PHE A 259 -35.70 15.60 -41.49
CA PHE A 259 -36.43 16.01 -42.70
C PHE A 259 -36.43 14.91 -43.77
N PRO A 260 -37.43 14.89 -44.69
CA PRO A 260 -37.28 14.21 -45.97
C PRO A 260 -36.13 14.84 -46.77
N ARG A 261 -35.54 14.05 -47.69
CA ARG A 261 -34.32 14.44 -48.43
C ARG A 261 -34.45 15.74 -49.23
N ASP A 262 -35.61 15.99 -49.80
CA ASP A 262 -35.92 17.18 -50.59
C ASP A 262 -36.44 18.37 -49.74
N LEU A 263 -36.53 18.19 -48.42
CA LEU A 263 -37.10 19.18 -47.49
C LEU A 263 -38.57 19.54 -47.78
N SER A 264 -39.31 18.68 -48.50
CA SER A 264 -40.70 18.93 -48.93
C SER A 264 -41.74 18.94 -47.81
N ALA A 265 -41.40 18.43 -46.62
CA ALA A 265 -42.29 18.35 -45.47
C ALA A 265 -41.61 18.86 -44.19
N ALA A 266 -42.45 19.23 -43.21
CA ALA A 266 -41.99 19.65 -41.89
C ALA A 266 -41.18 18.55 -41.16
N PRO A 267 -40.19 18.93 -40.32
CA PRO A 267 -39.33 17.96 -39.67
C PRO A 267 -40.02 17.23 -38.52
N VAL A 268 -39.53 16.04 -38.20
CA VAL A 268 -39.79 15.37 -36.93
C VAL A 268 -38.70 15.77 -35.93
N GLU A 269 -39.10 16.24 -34.75
CA GLU A 269 -38.17 16.54 -33.66
C GLU A 269 -37.90 15.28 -32.81
N ILE A 270 -36.63 15.00 -32.54
CA ILE A 270 -36.21 13.84 -31.75
C ILE A 270 -35.22 14.26 -30.67
N ALA A 271 -35.56 14.01 -29.41
CA ALA A 271 -34.64 14.16 -28.30
C ALA A 271 -33.70 12.94 -28.17
N LEU A 272 -32.40 13.18 -28.09
CA LEU A 272 -31.39 12.15 -27.89
C LEU A 272 -31.41 11.63 -26.44
N LYS A 273 -31.57 10.32 -26.27
CA LYS A 273 -31.58 9.66 -24.96
C LYS A 273 -30.21 9.73 -24.29
N GLY A 274 -30.18 10.14 -23.03
CA GLY A 274 -28.95 10.21 -22.22
C GLY A 274 -28.04 11.40 -22.56
N VAL A 275 -28.54 12.37 -23.34
CA VAL A 275 -27.82 13.58 -23.75
C VAL A 275 -28.57 14.80 -23.21
N SER A 276 -27.86 15.76 -22.65
CA SER A 276 -28.40 17.06 -22.23
C SER A 276 -27.89 18.18 -23.14
N ASP A 277 -28.63 19.28 -23.20
CA ASP A 277 -28.12 20.53 -23.77
C ASP A 277 -26.79 20.93 -23.09
N GLY A 278 -25.85 21.44 -23.88
CA GLY A 278 -24.49 21.75 -23.43
C GLY A 278 -23.47 21.56 -24.53
N ALA A 279 -22.25 22.06 -24.33
CA ALA A 279 -21.21 22.03 -25.35
C ALA A 279 -20.98 20.61 -25.90
N ASN A 280 -21.08 20.47 -27.22
CA ASN A 280 -20.83 19.27 -28.00
C ASN A 280 -21.83 18.11 -27.82
N ALA A 281 -23.07 18.38 -27.40
CA ALA A 281 -24.15 17.39 -27.25
C ALA A 281 -24.32 16.46 -28.48
N THR A 282 -24.12 16.98 -29.69
CA THR A 282 -24.31 16.26 -30.96
C THR A 282 -23.05 16.16 -31.81
N LEU A 283 -21.87 16.43 -31.24
CA LEU A 283 -20.64 16.45 -32.03
C LEU A 283 -20.34 15.08 -32.68
N SER A 284 -20.54 14.01 -31.91
CA SER A 284 -20.36 12.62 -32.35
C SER A 284 -21.59 12.02 -33.03
N LEU A 285 -22.64 12.82 -33.29
CA LEU A 285 -23.89 12.36 -33.90
C LEU A 285 -23.67 11.99 -35.37
N ALA A 286 -24.22 10.85 -35.76
CA ALA A 286 -24.34 10.41 -37.15
C ALA A 286 -25.63 9.59 -37.36
N VAL A 287 -25.95 9.27 -38.61
CA VAL A 287 -27.16 8.52 -39.00
C VAL A 287 -26.73 7.21 -39.65
N VAL A 288 -27.30 6.10 -39.19
CA VAL A 288 -27.05 4.76 -39.74
C VAL A 288 -28.38 4.07 -40.00
N GLY A 289 -28.80 4.02 -41.27
CA GLY A 289 -30.14 3.56 -41.64
C GLY A 289 -31.23 4.39 -40.94
N ASP A 290 -32.11 3.71 -40.21
CA ASP A 290 -33.18 4.32 -39.40
C ASP A 290 -32.76 4.69 -37.96
N TRP A 291 -31.46 4.77 -37.68
CA TRP A 291 -30.93 4.95 -36.32
C TRP A 291 -30.03 6.19 -36.19
N LEU A 292 -30.18 6.89 -35.07
CA LEU A 292 -29.30 7.97 -34.62
C LEU A 292 -28.18 7.38 -33.77
N VAL A 293 -26.94 7.48 -34.23
CA VAL A 293 -25.75 6.99 -33.52
C VAL A 293 -25.07 8.16 -32.84
N ASN A 294 -24.86 8.10 -31.52
CA ASN A 294 -24.19 9.16 -30.77
C ASN A 294 -23.38 8.62 -29.57
N GLY A 295 -22.47 9.45 -29.05
CA GLY A 295 -21.82 9.27 -27.77
C GLY A 295 -20.29 9.39 -27.82
N ALA A 296 -19.74 10.03 -26.79
CA ALA A 296 -18.34 10.44 -26.67
C ALA A 296 -17.42 9.34 -26.12
N TYR A 297 -17.84 8.67 -25.04
CA TYR A 297 -17.04 7.66 -24.33
C TYR A 297 -17.61 6.25 -24.45
N ALA A 298 -18.89 6.14 -24.85
CA ALA A 298 -19.57 4.94 -25.27
C ALA A 298 -20.48 5.33 -26.43
N THR A 299 -20.71 4.44 -27.39
CA THR A 299 -21.52 4.74 -28.58
C THR A 299 -22.80 3.93 -28.53
N THR A 300 -23.91 4.64 -28.68
CA THR A 300 -25.26 4.07 -28.65
C THR A 300 -26.00 4.41 -29.94
N ALA A 301 -27.02 3.61 -30.26
CA ALA A 301 -27.93 3.86 -31.37
C ALA A 301 -29.37 3.92 -30.88
N GLN A 302 -30.07 4.99 -31.24
CA GLN A 302 -31.48 5.23 -30.93
C GLN A 302 -32.31 5.14 -32.23
N PRO A 303 -33.41 4.37 -32.28
CA PRO A 303 -34.24 4.31 -33.47
C PRO A 303 -35.01 5.62 -33.67
N ILE A 304 -35.04 6.11 -34.91
CA ILE A 304 -35.74 7.35 -35.29
C ILE A 304 -37.26 7.21 -35.08
N ALA A 305 -37.82 6.03 -35.37
CA ALA A 305 -39.25 5.73 -35.16
C ALA A 305 -39.65 5.61 -33.67
N GLY A 306 -38.70 5.72 -32.74
CA GLY A 306 -38.89 5.44 -31.32
C GLY A 306 -38.66 3.97 -30.98
N GLY A 307 -38.29 3.70 -29.72
CA GLY A 307 -37.95 2.34 -29.25
C GLY A 307 -36.78 2.31 -28.26
N GLU A 308 -36.28 1.11 -27.97
CA GLU A 308 -35.13 0.89 -27.07
C GLU A 308 -33.82 1.31 -27.74
N GLN A 309 -32.93 1.92 -26.96
CA GLN A 309 -31.59 2.30 -27.41
C GLN A 309 -30.64 1.10 -27.23
N VAL A 310 -29.76 0.86 -28.20
CA VAL A 310 -28.75 -0.21 -28.12
C VAL A 310 -27.36 0.38 -27.91
N THR A 311 -26.50 -0.32 -27.16
CA THR A 311 -25.07 0.04 -27.05
C THR A 311 -24.29 -0.66 -28.15
N LEU A 312 -23.64 0.13 -29.01
CA LEU A 312 -22.80 -0.37 -30.10
C LEU A 312 -21.34 -0.53 -29.66
N LEU A 313 -20.79 0.47 -28.97
CA LEU A 313 -19.42 0.44 -28.45
C LEU A 313 -19.46 0.73 -26.95
N ARG A 314 -18.89 -0.15 -26.13
CA ARG A 314 -18.79 0.05 -24.68
C ARG A 314 -17.78 1.13 -24.31
N SER A 315 -16.78 1.32 -25.16
CA SER A 315 -15.82 2.42 -25.07
C SER A 315 -15.47 2.92 -26.47
N SER A 316 -15.48 4.24 -26.69
CA SER A 316 -15.08 4.85 -27.95
C SER A 316 -14.41 6.20 -27.76
N GLU A 317 -13.66 6.63 -28.76
CA GLU A 317 -13.08 7.97 -28.84
C GLU A 317 -14.16 9.01 -29.20
N TYR A 318 -13.84 10.27 -28.94
CA TYR A 318 -14.77 11.39 -29.14
C TYR A 318 -15.19 11.60 -30.61
N GLY A 319 -14.33 11.28 -31.58
CA GLY A 319 -14.57 11.51 -33.01
C GLY A 319 -15.47 10.46 -33.68
N THR A 320 -16.37 10.92 -34.55
CA THR A 320 -17.21 10.10 -35.44
C THR A 320 -17.02 10.56 -36.87
N ALA A 321 -16.77 9.64 -37.81
CA ALA A 321 -16.76 9.93 -39.24
C ALA A 321 -17.97 9.26 -39.89
N ALA A 322 -18.95 10.03 -40.38
CA ALA A 322 -20.01 9.48 -41.21
C ALA A 322 -19.48 9.24 -42.63
N GLY A 323 -19.94 8.15 -43.24
CA GLY A 323 -19.61 7.79 -44.61
C GLY A 323 -20.85 7.57 -45.47
N PRO A 324 -20.68 7.43 -46.79
CA PRO A 324 -21.76 7.20 -47.74
C PRO A 324 -22.66 6.03 -47.36
N GLY A 325 -23.93 6.10 -47.77
CA GLY A 325 -24.93 5.05 -47.53
C GLY A 325 -25.40 4.92 -46.07
N GLY A 326 -25.14 5.92 -45.22
CA GLY A 326 -25.49 5.87 -43.80
C GLY A 326 -24.60 4.89 -43.03
N THR A 327 -23.29 4.95 -43.26
CA THR A 327 -22.31 4.18 -42.49
C THR A 327 -21.52 5.11 -41.57
N VAL A 328 -20.91 4.57 -40.53
CA VAL A 328 -20.12 5.34 -39.57
C VAL A 328 -18.83 4.61 -39.26
N VAL A 329 -17.75 5.36 -39.06
CA VAL A 329 -16.52 4.84 -38.49
C VAL A 329 -16.22 5.55 -37.17
N LYS A 330 -15.90 4.76 -36.14
CA LYS A 330 -15.38 5.24 -34.85
C LYS A 330 -14.16 4.44 -34.43
N ILE A 331 -13.35 5.03 -33.58
CA ILE A 331 -12.32 4.32 -32.84
C ILE A 331 -12.91 3.86 -31.51
N GLY A 332 -12.85 2.57 -31.20
CA GLY A 332 -13.48 2.03 -29.99
C GLY A 332 -13.47 0.51 -29.92
N ARG A 333 -14.22 -0.04 -28.97
CA ARG A 333 -14.31 -1.48 -28.68
C ARG A 333 -15.71 -1.92 -28.28
N THR A 334 -16.08 -3.14 -28.64
CA THR A 334 -17.30 -3.82 -28.19
C THR A 334 -17.07 -4.67 -26.93
N GLY A 335 -15.85 -5.21 -26.77
CA GLY A 335 -15.38 -6.08 -25.70
C GLY A 335 -14.04 -5.63 -25.09
N THR A 336 -13.24 -6.57 -24.57
CA THR A 336 -11.97 -6.24 -23.88
C THR A 336 -10.81 -6.00 -24.83
N ASP A 337 -10.70 -6.79 -25.90
CA ASP A 337 -9.48 -6.89 -26.74
C ASP A 337 -9.71 -6.55 -28.22
N ASP A 338 -10.85 -5.97 -28.57
CA ASP A 338 -11.22 -5.56 -29.93
C ASP A 338 -11.15 -4.04 -30.15
N ARG A 339 -10.31 -3.31 -29.39
CA ARG A 339 -10.12 -1.86 -29.63
C ARG A 339 -9.51 -1.65 -31.02
N GLY A 340 -10.16 -0.83 -31.82
CA GLY A 340 -9.68 -0.56 -33.17
C GLY A 340 -10.52 0.42 -33.96
N ILE A 341 -10.28 0.45 -35.27
CA ILE A 341 -11.14 1.15 -36.24
C ILE A 341 -12.38 0.28 -36.41
N GLN A 342 -13.53 0.78 -35.95
CA GLN A 342 -14.82 0.10 -35.95
C GLN A 342 -15.73 0.74 -36.99
N ARG A 343 -16.26 -0.07 -37.92
CA ARG A 343 -17.25 0.36 -38.90
C ARG A 343 -18.64 -0.06 -38.44
N ILE A 344 -19.57 0.87 -38.47
CA ILE A 344 -20.97 0.70 -38.09
C ILE A 344 -21.80 0.84 -39.36
N THR A 345 -22.55 -0.20 -39.70
CA THR A 345 -23.37 -0.25 -40.91
C THR A 345 -24.85 -0.44 -40.56
N PRO A 346 -25.79 -0.06 -41.45
CA PRO A 346 -27.20 -0.34 -41.25
C PRO A 346 -27.45 -1.84 -41.02
N GLY A 347 -28.38 -2.17 -40.12
CA GLY A 347 -28.87 -3.54 -39.96
C GLY A 347 -29.81 -3.93 -41.10
N THR A 348 -30.00 -5.23 -41.29
CA THR A 348 -30.99 -5.76 -42.25
C THR A 348 -32.40 -5.36 -41.84
N ASP A 349 -33.25 -5.03 -42.81
CA ASP A 349 -34.68 -4.71 -42.62
C ASP A 349 -34.97 -3.62 -41.57
N GLY A 350 -34.07 -2.63 -41.42
CA GLY A 350 -34.21 -1.54 -40.44
C GLY A 350 -33.85 -1.92 -39.00
N GLY A 351 -33.30 -3.13 -38.80
CA GLY A 351 -32.77 -3.59 -37.52
C GLY A 351 -31.59 -2.74 -36.98
N PRO A 352 -31.17 -2.98 -35.73
CA PRO A 352 -30.11 -2.20 -35.10
C PRO A 352 -28.80 -2.25 -35.89
N PRO A 353 -28.00 -1.15 -35.87
CA PRO A 353 -26.74 -1.11 -36.59
C PRO A 353 -25.77 -2.22 -36.19
N VAL A 354 -24.99 -2.70 -37.15
CA VAL A 354 -24.00 -3.76 -36.97
C VAL A 354 -22.60 -3.15 -36.88
N VAL A 355 -21.82 -3.57 -35.88
CA VAL A 355 -20.43 -3.13 -35.69
C VAL A 355 -19.48 -4.21 -36.23
N THR A 356 -18.54 -3.81 -37.09
CA THR A 356 -17.48 -4.67 -37.63
C THR A 356 -16.12 -4.03 -37.35
N LEU A 357 -15.20 -4.81 -36.79
CA LEU A 357 -13.81 -4.39 -36.61
C LEU A 357 -13.08 -4.39 -37.96
N VAL A 358 -12.66 -3.22 -38.42
CA VAL A 358 -11.87 -3.05 -39.65
C VAL A 358 -10.39 -3.29 -39.39
N LYS A 359 -9.86 -2.70 -38.31
CA LYS A 359 -8.44 -2.81 -37.97
C LYS A 359 -8.26 -2.82 -36.46
N ALA A 360 -7.75 -3.93 -35.93
CA ALA A 360 -7.32 -3.99 -34.54
C ALA A 360 -6.12 -3.07 -34.30
N LEU A 361 -6.14 -2.33 -33.20
CA LEU A 361 -5.01 -1.49 -32.80
C LEU A 361 -4.21 -2.24 -31.73
N PRO A 362 -2.97 -2.68 -32.03
CA PRO A 362 -2.19 -3.50 -31.12
C PRO A 362 -1.86 -2.73 -29.84
N LYS A 363 -1.71 -3.45 -28.72
CA LYS A 363 -1.18 -2.90 -27.48
C LYS A 363 0.35 -2.90 -27.59
N PRO A 364 1.03 -1.73 -27.65
CA PRO A 364 2.48 -1.73 -27.70
C PRO A 364 3.05 -2.18 -26.35
N THR A 365 4.30 -2.66 -26.38
CA THR A 365 5.07 -2.98 -25.18
C THR A 365 5.35 -1.70 -24.39
N LEU A 366 5.44 -1.85 -23.08
CA LEU A 366 5.79 -0.78 -22.14
C LEU A 366 7.30 -0.87 -21.86
N PRO A 367 8.12 0.07 -22.39
CA PRO A 367 9.56 0.03 -22.22
C PRO A 367 9.97 0.12 -20.76
N VAL A 368 10.88 -0.75 -20.31
CA VAL A 368 11.47 -0.72 -18.97
C VAL A 368 12.58 0.34 -18.93
N GLN A 369 12.43 1.29 -18.01
CA GLN A 369 13.30 2.46 -17.79
C GLN A 369 13.79 2.54 -16.33
N GLY A 370 13.91 1.40 -15.67
CA GLY A 370 14.28 1.27 -14.27
C GLY A 370 14.01 -0.15 -13.80
N LEU A 371 15.02 -0.80 -13.23
CA LEU A 371 14.92 -2.18 -12.76
C LEU A 371 15.61 -2.29 -11.40
N SER A 372 14.89 -2.81 -10.41
CA SER A 372 15.41 -3.12 -9.08
C SER A 372 15.00 -4.53 -8.68
N LEU A 373 15.91 -5.24 -8.01
CA LEU A 373 15.63 -6.52 -7.39
C LEU A 373 16.22 -6.48 -5.97
N ASP A 374 15.39 -6.49 -4.95
CA ASP A 374 15.85 -6.47 -3.56
C ASP A 374 14.95 -7.32 -2.67
N GLN A 375 15.54 -8.19 -1.84
CA GLN A 375 14.81 -9.10 -0.95
C GLN A 375 13.80 -9.97 -1.73
N GLY A 376 14.14 -10.36 -2.96
CA GLY A 376 13.24 -11.03 -3.90
C GLY A 376 12.00 -10.21 -4.26
N ARG A 377 12.09 -8.87 -4.31
CA ARG A 377 11.07 -7.99 -4.90
C ARG A 377 11.62 -7.41 -6.20
N LEU A 378 11.11 -7.90 -7.32
CA LEU A 378 11.44 -7.37 -8.65
C LEU A 378 10.53 -6.19 -8.94
N VAL A 379 11.09 -4.98 -8.99
CA VAL A 379 10.40 -3.76 -9.41
C VAL A 379 10.87 -3.39 -10.81
N ALA A 380 9.91 -3.21 -11.71
CA ALA A 380 10.16 -2.73 -13.06
C ALA A 380 9.36 -1.45 -13.31
N ARG A 381 10.08 -0.36 -13.56
CA ARG A 381 9.51 0.95 -13.89
C ARG A 381 9.40 1.07 -15.40
N ARG A 382 8.20 1.35 -15.90
CA ARG A 382 7.87 1.34 -17.33
C ARG A 382 7.22 2.62 -17.79
N GLN A 383 7.52 3.03 -19.02
CA GLN A 383 6.93 4.22 -19.62
C GLN A 383 5.49 3.96 -20.04
N TYR A 384 4.52 4.47 -19.25
CA TYR A 384 3.09 4.26 -19.48
C TYR A 384 2.56 5.15 -20.62
N ASN A 385 2.99 6.41 -20.64
CA ASN A 385 2.75 7.36 -21.74
C ASN A 385 3.85 8.44 -21.76
N ALA A 386 3.70 9.46 -22.62
CA ALA A 386 4.66 10.56 -22.74
C ALA A 386 4.83 11.41 -21.47
N LEU A 387 3.92 11.29 -20.50
CA LEU A 387 3.82 12.14 -19.30
C LEU A 387 4.00 11.37 -17.99
N ALA A 388 4.06 10.03 -18.00
CA ALA A 388 4.09 9.23 -16.78
C ALA A 388 4.81 7.89 -16.93
N LEU A 389 5.58 7.54 -15.89
CA LEU A 389 6.09 6.20 -15.65
C LEU A 389 5.16 5.46 -14.66
N ALA A 390 4.94 4.17 -14.88
CA ALA A 390 4.27 3.27 -13.96
C ALA A 390 5.28 2.24 -13.44
N ALA A 391 5.28 1.96 -12.14
CA ALA A 391 6.08 0.89 -11.55
C ALA A 391 5.17 -0.27 -11.17
N ASP A 392 5.65 -1.49 -11.40
CA ASP A 392 5.03 -2.70 -10.87
C ASP A 392 6.04 -3.60 -10.20
N VAL A 393 5.54 -4.40 -9.28
CA VAL A 393 6.32 -5.31 -8.48
C VAL A 393 5.86 -6.75 -8.64
N ARG A 394 6.82 -7.65 -8.54
CA ARG A 394 6.61 -9.09 -8.41
C ARG A 394 7.45 -9.62 -7.26
N THR A 395 6.88 -10.55 -6.51
CA THR A 395 7.64 -11.31 -5.52
C THR A 395 8.33 -12.48 -6.21
N VAL A 396 9.63 -12.65 -6.00
CA VAL A 396 10.47 -13.73 -6.54
C VAL A 396 10.71 -14.78 -5.46
N ALA A 397 10.68 -16.06 -5.84
CA ALA A 397 11.02 -17.16 -4.95
C ALA A 397 12.42 -16.97 -4.34
N PRO A 398 12.60 -17.20 -3.03
CA PRO A 398 13.87 -16.93 -2.34
C PRO A 398 14.97 -17.95 -2.67
N SER A 399 14.63 -19.10 -3.28
CA SER A 399 15.58 -20.14 -3.69
C SER A 399 15.02 -20.98 -4.84
N GLY A 400 15.88 -21.79 -5.47
CA GLY A 400 15.51 -22.66 -6.59
C GLY A 400 15.43 -21.92 -7.93
N THR A 401 14.73 -22.53 -8.90
CA THR A 401 14.36 -21.86 -10.15
C THR A 401 13.49 -20.64 -9.82
N PRO A 402 13.81 -19.43 -10.30
CA PRO A 402 13.11 -18.22 -9.86
C PRO A 402 11.64 -18.20 -10.32
N GLU A 403 10.70 -18.45 -9.42
CA GLU A 403 9.27 -18.25 -9.70
C GLU A 403 8.85 -16.82 -9.33
N PHE A 404 7.88 -16.25 -10.05
CA PHE A 404 7.37 -14.91 -9.78
C PHE A 404 5.87 -14.90 -9.43
N GLY A 405 5.50 -14.05 -8.48
CA GLY A 405 4.11 -13.77 -8.13
C GLY A 405 3.39 -12.89 -9.17
N ALA A 406 2.09 -12.70 -8.95
CA ALA A 406 1.28 -11.81 -9.78
C ALA A 406 1.88 -10.40 -9.86
N ARG A 407 1.72 -9.75 -11.02
CA ARG A 407 2.10 -8.35 -11.21
C ARG A 407 1.12 -7.46 -10.45
N THR A 408 1.63 -6.61 -9.58
CA THR A 408 0.82 -5.60 -8.88
C THR A 408 1.40 -4.21 -9.11
N SER A 409 0.53 -3.19 -9.18
CA SER A 409 0.97 -1.79 -9.23
C SER A 409 1.79 -1.46 -7.98
N PHE A 410 2.94 -0.81 -8.15
CA PHE A 410 3.89 -0.57 -7.06
C PHE A 410 3.63 0.72 -6.28
N ALA A 411 3.03 1.75 -6.88
CA ALA A 411 2.76 3.01 -6.22
C ALA A 411 1.36 3.51 -6.56
N THR A 412 0.43 3.45 -5.61
CA THR A 412 -0.83 4.17 -5.73
C THR A 412 -0.62 5.61 -5.27
N GLY A 413 -0.64 6.57 -6.19
CA GLY A 413 -0.68 8.01 -5.86
C GLY A 413 0.60 8.83 -6.08
N VAL A 414 1.68 8.25 -6.63
CA VAL A 414 2.88 9.01 -7.03
C VAL A 414 3.09 8.91 -8.54
N THR A 415 2.88 10.01 -9.25
CA THR A 415 3.22 10.12 -10.68
C THR A 415 4.73 10.32 -10.81
N VAL A 416 5.43 9.32 -11.32
CA VAL A 416 6.87 9.45 -11.60
C VAL A 416 7.02 10.12 -12.97
N ALA A 417 7.65 11.30 -12.98
CA ALA A 417 7.93 12.04 -14.21
C ALA A 417 8.84 11.23 -15.14
N PRO A 418 8.65 11.30 -16.47
CA PRO A 418 9.51 10.61 -17.42
C PRO A 418 10.93 11.17 -17.38
N CYS A 419 11.92 10.28 -17.47
CA CYS A 419 13.33 10.64 -17.60
C CYS A 419 13.72 10.62 -19.08
N ALA A 420 14.66 11.47 -19.49
CA ALA A 420 15.31 11.30 -20.79
C ALA A 420 16.06 9.95 -20.80
N ALA A 421 16.09 9.24 -21.93
CA ALA A 421 16.77 7.95 -22.04
C ALA A 421 18.27 8.02 -21.71
N THR A 422 18.87 9.21 -21.83
CA THR A 422 20.28 9.48 -21.49
C THR A 422 20.50 9.88 -20.02
N ASP A 423 19.44 10.17 -19.26
CA ASP A 423 19.51 10.57 -17.86
C ASP A 423 19.46 9.34 -16.94
N VAL A 424 20.62 8.69 -16.78
CA VAL A 424 20.75 7.46 -15.98
C VAL A 424 20.42 7.69 -14.51
N ALA A 425 20.76 8.86 -13.95
CA ALA A 425 20.52 9.14 -12.53
C ALA A 425 19.02 9.20 -12.19
N CYS A 426 18.21 9.76 -13.10
CA CYS A 426 16.75 9.71 -13.04
C CYS A 426 16.21 8.31 -13.37
N ALA A 427 16.83 7.61 -14.33
CA ALA A 427 16.43 6.28 -14.79
C ALA A 427 16.54 5.20 -13.69
N GLN A 428 17.58 5.30 -12.85
CA GLN A 428 17.86 4.33 -11.80
C GLN A 428 16.78 4.29 -10.73
N VAL A 429 16.47 3.07 -10.30
CA VAL A 429 15.59 2.78 -9.16
C VAL A 429 16.30 1.82 -8.23
N GLN A 430 16.27 2.10 -6.93
CA GLN A 430 16.94 1.29 -5.91
C GLN A 430 15.89 0.74 -4.94
N GLY A 431 16.01 -0.54 -4.58
CA GLY A 431 15.16 -1.15 -3.57
C GLY A 431 15.57 -0.65 -2.19
N THR A 432 14.62 -0.56 -1.27
CA THR A 432 14.90 -0.28 0.15
C THR A 432 14.50 -1.49 0.98
N ALA A 433 15.20 -1.73 2.07
CA ALA A 433 14.93 -2.88 2.92
C ALA A 433 13.50 -2.84 3.53
N ASP A 434 12.88 -1.68 3.71
CA ASP A 434 11.49 -1.58 4.18
C ASP A 434 10.41 -1.83 3.11
N GLY A 435 10.81 -2.07 1.85
CA GLY A 435 9.90 -2.43 0.76
C GLY A 435 9.40 -1.31 -0.12
N ARG A 436 10.00 -0.14 0.02
CA ARG A 436 9.85 0.99 -0.90
C ARG A 436 10.94 0.94 -1.97
N ILE A 437 10.83 1.80 -2.98
CA ILE A 437 11.95 2.13 -3.89
C ILE A 437 12.38 3.57 -3.71
N ALA A 438 13.66 3.82 -3.95
CA ALA A 438 14.26 5.14 -4.03
C ALA A 438 14.57 5.49 -5.49
N TRP A 439 14.28 6.73 -5.89
CA TRP A 439 14.69 7.26 -7.20
C TRP A 439 14.98 8.75 -7.11
N LEU A 440 15.70 9.25 -8.11
CA LEU A 440 16.04 10.66 -8.23
C LEU A 440 15.10 11.34 -9.23
N ALA A 441 14.68 12.55 -8.88
CA ALA A 441 13.96 13.46 -9.74
C ALA A 441 14.71 14.79 -9.77
N HIS A 442 14.53 15.55 -10.84
CA HIS A 442 15.30 16.77 -11.06
C HIS A 442 14.44 17.87 -11.65
N ASP A 443 14.75 19.11 -11.29
CA ASP A 443 14.33 20.29 -12.03
C ASP A 443 15.55 21.02 -12.64
N GLU A 444 15.37 22.27 -13.07
CA GLU A 444 16.44 23.06 -13.68
C GLU A 444 17.57 23.42 -12.70
N THR A 445 17.32 23.42 -11.40
CA THR A 445 18.27 23.96 -10.40
C THR A 445 18.63 22.97 -9.29
N THR A 446 17.83 21.95 -9.03
CA THR A 446 18.00 21.03 -7.89
C THR A 446 17.70 19.58 -8.23
N ASP A 447 18.32 18.70 -7.45
CA ASP A 447 17.97 17.29 -7.38
C ASP A 447 16.99 17.07 -6.21
N ARG A 448 16.19 16.01 -6.32
CA ARG A 448 15.26 15.56 -5.29
C ARG A 448 15.22 14.05 -5.23
N ILE A 449 15.39 13.50 -4.04
CA ILE A 449 15.25 12.07 -3.81
C ILE A 449 13.82 11.79 -3.37
N TRP A 450 13.22 10.75 -3.96
CA TRP A 450 11.96 10.20 -3.54
C TRP A 450 12.14 8.78 -3.02
N VAL A 451 11.42 8.44 -1.96
CA VAL A 451 11.26 7.07 -1.48
C VAL A 451 9.78 6.79 -1.25
N ALA A 452 9.23 5.81 -1.95
CA ALA A 452 7.81 5.46 -1.86
C ALA A 452 7.58 3.96 -2.08
N GLY A 453 6.51 3.45 -1.47
CA GLY A 453 6.08 2.06 -1.61
C GLY A 453 4.64 1.93 -2.07
N PRO A 454 4.05 0.73 -1.92
CA PRO A 454 2.67 0.46 -2.32
C PRO A 454 1.64 1.25 -1.51
N ASP A 455 1.93 1.58 -0.26
CA ASP A 455 1.04 2.36 0.60
C ASP A 455 1.24 3.87 0.38
N ALA A 456 0.19 4.59 -0.01
CA ALA A 456 0.24 6.03 -0.34
C ALA A 456 0.75 6.92 0.82
N ASP A 457 0.59 6.47 2.06
CA ASP A 457 1.00 7.20 3.27
C ASP A 457 2.48 6.95 3.66
N SER A 458 3.19 6.07 2.95
CA SER A 458 4.57 5.64 3.26
C SER A 458 5.67 6.43 2.51
N ARG A 459 5.39 7.68 2.11
CA ARG A 459 6.30 8.49 1.30
C ARG A 459 7.32 9.26 2.13
N TRP A 460 8.54 9.38 1.61
CA TRP A 460 9.58 10.28 2.12
C TRP A 460 10.26 10.97 0.93
N GLU A 461 10.62 12.23 1.08
CA GLU A 461 11.36 12.98 0.05
C GLU A 461 12.50 13.78 0.66
N ARG A 462 13.53 14.03 -0.14
CA ARG A 462 14.58 14.99 0.17
C ARG A 462 14.69 16.00 -0.96
N THR A 463 14.46 17.26 -0.63
CA THR A 463 14.45 18.39 -1.57
C THR A 463 15.73 19.21 -1.49
N GLU A 464 15.90 20.14 -2.43
CA GLU A 464 16.99 21.13 -2.44
C GLU A 464 18.40 20.52 -2.47
N LEU A 465 18.56 19.36 -3.09
CA LEU A 465 19.86 18.72 -3.24
C LEU A 465 20.65 19.39 -4.36
N PRO A 466 21.99 19.47 -4.27
CA PRO A 466 22.82 20.00 -5.35
C PRO A 466 22.57 19.25 -6.66
N ARG A 467 22.35 20.01 -7.75
CA ARG A 467 22.08 19.45 -9.08
C ARG A 467 23.25 18.59 -9.58
N GLY A 468 22.92 17.50 -10.28
CA GLY A 468 23.88 16.68 -11.02
C GLY A 468 24.48 15.56 -10.18
N GLY A 469 23.80 15.16 -9.11
CA GLY A 469 24.18 13.99 -8.33
C GLY A 469 23.48 12.72 -8.76
N ARG A 470 23.69 11.67 -7.96
CA ARG A 470 23.07 10.36 -8.11
C ARG A 470 22.87 9.68 -6.76
N ILE A 471 21.86 8.83 -6.66
CA ILE A 471 21.80 7.82 -5.60
C ILE A 471 22.90 6.81 -5.90
N THR A 472 23.90 6.76 -5.02
CA THR A 472 25.08 5.90 -5.20
C THR A 472 24.83 4.50 -4.67
N ASP A 473 24.13 4.41 -3.53
CA ASP A 473 23.86 3.16 -2.84
C ASP A 473 22.68 3.30 -1.88
N VAL A 474 21.98 2.20 -1.61
CA VAL A 474 20.88 2.10 -0.64
C VAL A 474 21.03 0.79 0.11
N SER A 475 21.20 0.85 1.43
CA SER A 475 21.30 -0.38 2.24
C SER A 475 20.76 -0.16 3.64
N GLY A 476 20.04 -1.15 4.15
CA GLY A 476 19.36 -1.05 5.44
C GLY A 476 18.40 0.14 5.47
N GLN A 477 18.61 1.05 6.41
CA GLN A 477 17.80 2.26 6.61
C GLN A 477 18.46 3.53 6.05
N TYR A 478 19.51 3.39 5.24
CA TYR A 478 20.33 4.50 4.77
C TYR A 478 20.41 4.57 3.25
N LEU A 479 20.55 5.80 2.76
CA LEU A 479 20.75 6.13 1.36
C LEU A 479 21.98 7.03 1.23
N LEU A 480 22.87 6.68 0.29
CA LEU A 480 24.07 7.44 -0.06
C LEU A 480 23.83 8.24 -1.34
N TYR A 481 23.90 9.56 -1.24
CA TYR A 481 23.79 10.50 -2.35
C TYR A 481 25.15 11.11 -2.66
N THR A 482 25.56 11.12 -3.94
CA THR A 482 26.82 11.73 -4.38
C THR A 482 26.55 12.79 -5.43
N ALA A 483 26.92 14.03 -5.14
CA ALA A 483 26.95 15.16 -6.05
C ALA A 483 28.40 15.56 -6.40
N PRO A 484 28.64 16.44 -7.38
CA PRO A 484 30.01 16.78 -7.81
C PRO A 484 30.92 17.35 -6.72
N ALA A 485 30.35 18.06 -5.73
CA ALA A 485 31.10 18.72 -4.66
C ALA A 485 30.97 18.05 -3.29
N GLN A 486 29.93 17.23 -3.07
CA GLN A 486 29.64 16.63 -1.75
C GLN A 486 29.00 15.25 -1.87
N GLN A 487 29.23 14.41 -0.87
CA GLN A 487 28.61 13.11 -0.71
C GLN A 487 27.98 13.04 0.68
N GLU A 488 26.73 12.61 0.74
CA GLU A 488 25.86 12.71 1.92
C GLU A 488 25.15 11.38 2.17
N VAL A 489 25.03 11.00 3.44
CA VAL A 489 24.26 9.83 3.87
C VAL A 489 23.01 10.28 4.60
N TYR A 490 21.85 9.88 4.11
CA TYR A 490 20.56 10.15 4.72
C TYR A 490 19.99 8.89 5.35
N ARG A 491 19.33 9.07 6.50
CA ARG A 491 18.46 8.05 7.07
C ARG A 491 17.09 8.16 6.42
N ILE A 492 16.61 7.08 5.83
CA ILE A 492 15.31 7.08 5.13
C ILE A 492 14.19 7.32 6.15
N GLY A 493 13.30 8.27 5.89
CA GLY A 493 12.20 8.64 6.78
C GLY A 493 12.57 9.67 7.86
N ASP A 494 13.80 10.19 7.86
CA ASP A 494 14.23 11.27 8.74
C ASP A 494 14.26 12.61 7.97
N ASP A 495 13.54 13.62 8.47
CA ASP A 495 13.50 14.96 7.88
C ASP A 495 14.70 15.84 8.30
N GLY A 496 15.54 15.33 9.22
CA GLY A 496 16.76 15.98 9.67
C GLY A 496 17.83 16.15 8.58
N GLY A 497 18.98 16.72 8.97
CA GLY A 497 20.14 16.82 8.08
C GLY A 497 20.78 15.46 7.75
N PRO A 498 21.74 15.41 6.82
CA PRO A 498 22.51 14.20 6.57
C PRO A 498 23.22 13.71 7.84
N VAL A 499 23.29 12.39 8.02
CA VAL A 499 24.00 11.76 9.14
C VAL A 499 25.51 11.92 9.00
N VAL A 500 25.99 11.91 7.75
CA VAL A 500 27.39 12.15 7.38
C VAL A 500 27.41 12.99 6.10
N THR A 501 28.25 14.02 6.09
CA THR A 501 28.62 14.80 4.89
C THR A 501 30.13 14.71 4.71
N ARG A 502 30.59 14.44 3.48
CA ARG A 502 32.00 14.25 3.16
C ARG A 502 32.32 14.67 1.72
N THR A 503 33.61 14.78 1.41
CA THR A 503 34.09 14.94 0.03
C THR A 503 33.71 13.71 -0.80
N PRO A 504 33.26 13.88 -2.07
CA PRO A 504 32.94 12.77 -2.95
C PRO A 504 34.11 11.80 -3.10
N GLY A 505 33.81 10.51 -3.04
CA GLY A 505 34.77 9.45 -3.29
C GLY A 505 34.11 8.06 -3.25
N PRO A 506 34.88 7.00 -3.54
CA PRO A 506 34.37 5.64 -3.55
C PRO A 506 33.87 5.23 -2.16
N ALA A 507 32.60 4.84 -2.10
CA ALA A 507 31.90 4.53 -0.87
C ALA A 507 30.72 3.60 -1.17
N ALA A 508 30.36 2.80 -0.17
CA ALA A 508 29.25 1.87 -0.25
C ALA A 508 28.60 1.70 1.13
N LEU A 509 27.32 1.35 1.16
CA LEU A 509 26.57 1.02 2.35
C LEU A 509 26.44 -0.51 2.46
N SER A 510 26.46 -1.03 3.69
CA SER A 510 26.08 -2.40 3.98
C SER A 510 25.40 -2.44 5.34
N GLY A 511 24.07 -2.30 5.34
CA GLY A 511 23.29 -2.01 6.54
C GLY A 511 23.67 -0.65 7.13
N ASP A 512 23.96 -0.60 8.43
CA ASP A 512 24.36 0.63 9.15
C ASP A 512 25.83 1.05 8.94
N ILE A 513 26.59 0.34 8.09
CA ILE A 513 28.02 0.62 7.87
C ILE A 513 28.22 1.37 6.56
N LEU A 514 28.85 2.54 6.64
CA LEU A 514 29.44 3.24 5.50
C LEU A 514 30.89 2.78 5.31
N TRP A 515 31.15 2.11 4.20
CA TRP A 515 32.51 1.78 3.76
C TRP A 515 33.07 2.89 2.90
N SER A 516 34.34 3.25 3.13
CA SER A 516 35.02 4.33 2.41
C SER A 516 36.49 4.03 2.19
N THR A 517 37.04 4.44 1.05
CA THR A 517 38.48 4.32 0.79
C THR A 517 39.30 5.24 1.70
N GLY A 518 40.42 4.71 2.18
CA GLY A 518 41.45 5.47 2.91
C GLY A 518 42.49 6.06 1.96
N THR A 519 43.49 6.75 2.52
CA THR A 519 44.57 7.39 1.76
C THR A 519 45.70 6.42 1.37
N ALA A 520 45.84 5.29 2.07
CA ALA A 520 46.82 4.26 1.74
C ALA A 520 46.28 3.29 0.66
N PRO A 521 47.13 2.78 -0.25
CA PRO A 521 46.72 1.77 -1.24
C PRO A 521 46.03 0.57 -0.58
N GLY A 522 44.86 0.18 -1.09
CA GLY A 522 44.02 -0.90 -0.60
C GLY A 522 43.25 -0.60 0.69
N SER A 523 43.45 0.56 1.32
CA SER A 523 42.81 0.87 2.60
C SER A 523 41.31 1.15 2.44
N VAL A 524 40.49 0.47 3.24
CA VAL A 524 39.04 0.69 3.32
C VAL A 524 38.63 0.75 4.80
N THR A 525 37.80 1.72 5.15
CA THR A 525 37.34 1.98 6.53
C THR A 525 35.83 1.80 6.63
N ALA A 526 35.39 1.13 7.68
CA ALA A 526 33.99 0.96 8.08
C ALA A 526 33.62 1.97 9.16
N TYR A 527 32.62 2.81 8.88
CA TYR A 527 32.04 3.76 9.82
C TYR A 527 30.59 3.34 10.15
N ASP A 528 30.31 3.07 11.41
CA ASP A 528 28.97 2.75 11.91
C ASP A 528 28.15 4.03 12.05
N LEU A 529 27.12 4.16 11.22
CA LEU A 529 26.25 5.33 11.13
C LEU A 529 25.34 5.48 12.36
N THR A 530 24.99 4.37 13.01
CA THR A 530 24.14 4.34 14.19
C THR A 530 24.95 4.63 15.46
N ALA A 531 26.09 3.95 15.63
CA ALA A 531 27.00 4.16 16.77
C ALA A 531 27.88 5.41 16.62
N LYS A 532 27.92 6.01 15.42
CA LYS A 532 28.71 7.19 15.06
C LYS A 532 30.21 7.03 15.37
N LYS A 533 30.77 5.89 14.97
CA LYS A 533 32.19 5.58 15.20
C LYS A 533 32.75 4.68 14.11
N THR A 534 34.04 4.82 13.85
CA THR A 534 34.79 3.83 13.06
C THR A 534 34.85 2.52 13.82
N THR A 535 34.47 1.42 13.15
CA THR A 535 34.47 0.07 13.73
C THR A 535 35.63 -0.78 13.24
N GLU A 536 36.09 -0.55 12.01
CA GLU A 536 37.17 -1.31 11.39
C GLU A 536 37.88 -0.49 10.31
N THR A 537 39.19 -0.68 10.16
CA THR A 537 39.93 -0.30 8.96
C THR A 537 40.74 -1.50 8.52
N LEU A 538 40.61 -1.89 7.26
CA LEU A 538 41.33 -3.01 6.67
C LEU A 538 42.10 -2.56 5.41
N THR A 539 43.05 -3.38 4.99
CA THR A 539 43.80 -3.19 3.75
C THR A 539 43.53 -4.39 2.84
N THR A 540 42.92 -4.15 1.68
CA THR A 540 42.73 -5.16 0.65
C THR A 540 44.05 -5.43 -0.07
N ASP A 541 44.15 -6.60 -0.69
CA ASP A 541 45.24 -7.00 -1.58
C ASP A 541 45.16 -6.36 -2.98
N ALA A 542 44.34 -5.31 -3.15
CA ALA A 542 44.22 -4.56 -4.40
C ALA A 542 45.54 -3.85 -4.79
N GLY A 543 46.31 -3.40 -3.79
CA GLY A 543 47.59 -2.72 -3.97
C GLY A 543 47.50 -1.31 -4.58
N CYS A 544 46.31 -0.72 -4.59
CA CYS A 544 45.95 0.53 -5.27
C CYS A 544 44.82 1.23 -4.51
N ALA A 545 44.60 2.53 -4.74
CA ALA A 545 43.40 3.19 -4.22
C ALA A 545 42.17 2.80 -5.06
N PRO A 546 41.10 2.24 -4.47
CA PRO A 546 39.91 1.90 -5.24
C PRO A 546 39.28 3.16 -5.86
N THR A 547 38.79 3.04 -7.10
CA THR A 547 38.02 4.04 -7.86
C THR A 547 36.51 3.79 -7.82
N GLU A 548 36.11 2.57 -7.49
CA GLU A 548 34.74 2.17 -7.18
C GLU A 548 34.78 1.22 -5.98
N LEU A 549 33.74 1.28 -5.15
CA LEU A 549 33.58 0.41 -3.99
C LEU A 549 32.10 -0.01 -3.91
N GLN A 550 31.85 -1.30 -3.66
CA GLN A 550 30.52 -1.82 -3.28
C GLN A 550 30.72 -2.76 -2.09
N ALA A 551 29.73 -2.85 -1.20
CA ALA A 551 29.87 -3.61 0.04
C ALA A 551 28.61 -4.43 0.33
N LEU A 552 28.78 -5.70 0.67
CA LEU A 552 27.67 -6.57 0.99
C LEU A 552 28.09 -7.64 2.02
N GLY A 553 27.84 -7.36 3.29
CA GLY A 553 28.18 -8.29 4.37
C GLY A 553 29.68 -8.58 4.41
N ARG A 554 30.08 -9.82 4.11
CA ARG A 554 31.50 -10.23 4.05
C ARG A 554 32.26 -9.75 2.80
N TRP A 555 31.55 -9.30 1.75
CA TRP A 555 32.15 -9.00 0.45
C TRP A 555 32.40 -7.50 0.26
N LEU A 556 33.57 -7.15 -0.29
CA LEU A 556 33.90 -5.80 -0.74
C LEU A 556 34.38 -5.85 -2.20
N TYR A 557 33.60 -5.32 -3.12
CA TYR A 557 34.01 -5.16 -4.51
C TYR A 557 34.81 -3.86 -4.68
N TRP A 558 35.88 -3.91 -5.46
CA TRP A 558 36.71 -2.76 -5.79
C TRP A 558 37.15 -2.77 -7.26
N THR A 559 37.35 -1.57 -7.81
CA THR A 559 38.09 -1.36 -9.07
C THR A 559 39.24 -0.40 -8.84
N CYS A 560 40.33 -0.55 -9.59
CA CYS A 560 41.42 0.42 -9.66
C CYS A 560 42.35 0.06 -10.82
N ASP A 561 43.07 1.02 -11.40
CA ASP A 561 44.18 0.75 -12.35
C ASP A 561 43.84 -0.29 -13.46
N GLY A 562 42.61 -0.29 -13.97
CA GLY A 562 42.14 -1.26 -14.98
C GLY A 562 42.02 -2.70 -14.47
N ARG A 563 41.87 -2.90 -13.15
CA ARG A 563 41.65 -4.19 -12.47
C ARG A 563 40.39 -4.11 -11.60
N ALA A 564 39.80 -5.27 -11.35
CA ALA A 564 38.65 -5.42 -10.46
C ALA A 564 38.79 -6.68 -9.62
N GLY A 565 38.23 -6.65 -8.40
CA GLY A 565 38.24 -7.79 -7.51
C GLY A 565 37.15 -7.71 -6.45
N VAL A 566 36.81 -8.85 -5.86
CA VAL A 566 35.97 -8.96 -4.68
C VAL A 566 36.81 -9.46 -3.52
N TYR A 567 37.07 -8.59 -2.55
CA TYR A 567 37.75 -8.93 -1.32
C TYR A 567 36.81 -9.66 -0.36
N ASP A 568 37.18 -10.88 0.00
CA ASP A 568 36.54 -11.63 1.07
C ASP A 568 37.11 -11.22 2.42
N ARG A 569 36.28 -10.61 3.26
CA ARG A 569 36.69 -10.20 4.61
C ARG A 569 36.96 -11.39 5.55
N THR A 570 36.48 -12.58 5.21
CA THR A 570 36.70 -13.80 6.02
C THR A 570 38.01 -14.49 5.63
N ALA A 571 38.25 -14.69 4.33
CA ALA A 571 39.50 -15.28 3.84
C ALA A 571 40.67 -14.29 3.75
N HIS A 572 40.40 -12.98 3.90
CA HIS A 572 41.37 -11.89 3.76
C HIS A 572 42.08 -11.86 2.40
N LYS A 573 41.33 -12.10 1.32
CA LYS A 573 41.88 -12.20 -0.04
C LYS A 573 40.88 -11.76 -1.09
N SER A 574 41.34 -11.12 -2.16
CA SER A 574 40.50 -10.81 -3.32
C SER A 574 40.43 -11.96 -4.33
N VAL A 575 39.23 -12.14 -4.86
CA VAL A 575 38.97 -12.93 -6.06
C VAL A 575 38.92 -11.97 -7.26
N PRO A 576 39.79 -12.13 -8.27
CA PRO A 576 39.74 -11.31 -9.49
C PRO A 576 38.43 -11.51 -10.24
N VAL A 577 37.85 -10.44 -10.76
CA VAL A 577 36.62 -10.46 -11.56
C VAL A 577 36.78 -9.60 -12.82
N PRO A 578 35.95 -9.80 -13.86
CA PRO A 578 35.99 -8.96 -15.07
C PRO A 578 35.79 -7.47 -14.73
N VAL A 579 36.57 -6.63 -15.40
CA VAL A 579 36.48 -5.17 -15.32
C VAL A 579 35.31 -4.68 -16.18
N GLY A 580 34.57 -3.69 -15.70
CA GLY A 580 33.47 -3.09 -16.43
C GLY A 580 32.44 -2.47 -15.50
N GLU A 581 31.27 -2.20 -16.05
CA GLU A 581 30.13 -1.79 -15.24
C GLU A 581 29.62 -3.01 -14.45
N ALA A 582 29.72 -2.99 -13.12
CA ALA A 582 29.48 -4.18 -12.29
C ALA A 582 28.51 -3.93 -11.13
N ARG A 583 27.80 -4.97 -10.68
CA ARG A 583 27.08 -5.00 -9.40
C ARG A 583 27.46 -6.23 -8.59
N LEU A 584 27.72 -6.01 -7.30
CA LEU A 584 28.02 -7.04 -6.32
C LEU A 584 26.72 -7.66 -5.81
N GLY A 585 26.55 -8.96 -6.02
CA GLY A 585 25.57 -9.77 -5.32
C GLY A 585 26.24 -10.63 -4.25
N ASP A 586 25.45 -11.40 -3.50
CA ASP A 586 26.02 -12.20 -2.42
C ASP A 586 26.77 -13.42 -2.95
N GLY A 587 28.10 -13.31 -2.97
CA GLY A 587 29.01 -14.34 -3.47
C GLY A 587 29.11 -14.39 -5.01
N TYR A 588 28.70 -13.33 -5.71
CA TYR A 588 28.87 -13.20 -7.15
C TYR A 588 28.94 -11.73 -7.60
N VAL A 589 29.43 -11.49 -8.81
CA VAL A 589 29.41 -10.17 -9.47
C VAL A 589 28.82 -10.33 -10.85
N LEU A 590 27.90 -9.43 -11.21
CA LEU A 590 27.41 -9.28 -12.57
C LEU A 590 28.14 -8.12 -13.23
N THR A 591 28.83 -8.37 -14.34
CA THR A 591 29.57 -7.35 -15.11
C THR A 591 28.98 -7.23 -16.52
N HIS A 592 28.76 -5.99 -16.97
CA HIS A 592 28.42 -5.67 -18.35
C HIS A 592 29.68 -5.26 -19.13
N ASP A 593 30.08 -6.13 -20.06
CA ASP A 593 31.04 -5.78 -21.09
C ASP A 593 30.31 -5.00 -22.18
N ARG A 594 30.37 -3.68 -22.11
CA ARG A 594 29.70 -2.78 -23.06
C ARG A 594 30.27 -2.92 -24.47
N GLN A 595 31.56 -3.19 -24.62
CA GLN A 595 32.17 -3.33 -25.95
C GLN A 595 31.72 -4.61 -26.64
N ALA A 596 31.64 -5.73 -25.90
CA ALA A 596 31.16 -7.00 -26.42
C ALA A 596 29.63 -7.13 -26.43
N GLY A 597 28.92 -6.26 -25.70
CA GLY A 597 27.47 -6.34 -25.52
C GLY A 597 27.02 -7.54 -24.67
N LYS A 598 27.84 -7.97 -23.69
CA LYS A 598 27.59 -9.21 -22.92
C LYS A 598 27.40 -8.93 -21.43
N LEU A 599 26.41 -9.58 -20.83
CA LEU A 599 26.27 -9.69 -19.37
C LEU A 599 26.92 -10.97 -18.88
N THR A 600 27.91 -10.84 -17.99
CA THR A 600 28.69 -11.96 -17.45
C THR A 600 28.52 -12.06 -15.94
N LEU A 601 28.01 -13.19 -15.47
CA LEU A 601 27.93 -13.53 -14.05
C LEU A 601 29.19 -14.28 -13.64
N THR A 602 29.91 -13.77 -12.64
CA THR A 602 31.11 -14.38 -12.06
C THR A 602 30.86 -14.72 -10.60
N THR A 603 30.95 -16.00 -10.26
CA THR A 603 30.82 -16.46 -8.87
C THR A 603 32.12 -16.23 -8.09
N VAL A 604 32.01 -15.79 -6.85
CA VAL A 604 33.12 -15.56 -5.92
C VAL A 604 32.84 -16.35 -4.64
N THR A 605 33.36 -17.57 -4.59
CA THR A 605 33.22 -18.51 -3.47
C THR A 605 34.59 -18.86 -2.89
N ASP A 606 34.66 -19.76 -1.92
CA ASP A 606 35.94 -20.21 -1.34
C ASP A 606 36.83 -20.99 -2.36
N GLY A 607 36.36 -21.20 -3.59
CA GLY A 607 37.06 -21.82 -4.72
C GLY A 607 37.43 -20.84 -5.87
N PRO A 608 37.95 -21.34 -7.01
CA PRO A 608 38.26 -20.49 -8.16
C PRO A 608 36.99 -19.83 -8.73
N PRO A 609 37.08 -18.57 -9.21
CA PRO A 609 35.93 -17.90 -9.79
C PRO A 609 35.46 -18.62 -11.06
N ALA A 610 34.15 -18.75 -11.23
CA ALA A 610 33.54 -19.29 -12.43
C ALA A 610 32.66 -18.21 -13.09
N SER A 611 32.96 -17.91 -14.36
CA SER A 611 32.24 -16.92 -15.16
C SER A 611 31.37 -17.58 -16.23
N ARG A 612 30.17 -17.04 -16.47
CA ARG A 612 29.31 -17.43 -17.58
C ARG A 612 28.55 -16.22 -18.13
N VAL A 613 28.37 -16.18 -19.45
CA VAL A 613 27.50 -15.20 -20.11
C VAL A 613 26.05 -15.60 -19.83
N ILE A 614 25.24 -14.63 -19.42
CA ILE A 614 23.82 -14.86 -19.08
C ILE A 614 22.86 -14.14 -20.02
N GLY A 615 23.33 -13.17 -20.80
CA GLY A 615 22.48 -12.40 -21.68
C GLY A 615 23.27 -11.46 -22.59
N GLU A 616 22.61 -11.06 -23.66
CA GLU A 616 23.08 -10.04 -24.59
C GLU A 616 22.49 -8.69 -24.19
N LEU A 617 23.33 -7.67 -24.07
CA LEU A 617 22.90 -6.31 -23.77
C LEU A 617 23.77 -5.31 -24.56
N PRO A 618 23.31 -4.81 -25.72
CA PRO A 618 24.06 -3.87 -26.54
C PRO A 618 24.39 -2.57 -25.80
N ASP A 619 25.46 -1.90 -26.20
CA ASP A 619 25.81 -0.59 -25.66
C ASP A 619 24.87 0.51 -26.16
N THR A 620 24.24 1.24 -25.25
CA THR A 620 23.37 2.39 -25.54
C THR A 620 24.10 3.72 -25.45
N GLY A 621 25.40 3.72 -25.18
CA GLY A 621 26.20 4.93 -24.96
C GLY A 621 26.17 5.45 -23.51
N VAL A 622 25.24 4.96 -22.68
CA VAL A 622 25.15 5.27 -21.24
C VAL A 622 25.14 4.01 -20.38
N SER A 623 25.34 4.17 -19.06
CA SER A 623 25.24 3.08 -18.08
C SER A 623 23.83 2.49 -18.05
N GLN A 624 23.75 1.17 -17.96
CA GLN A 624 22.49 0.42 -17.94
C GLN A 624 22.21 -0.29 -16.60
N ARG A 625 23.13 -0.17 -15.64
CA ARG A 625 23.03 -0.67 -14.27
C ARG A 625 21.87 -0.03 -13.52
N ASP A 626 21.04 -0.89 -12.92
CA ASP A 626 19.78 -0.57 -12.22
C ASP A 626 18.74 0.13 -13.11
N VAL A 627 18.92 0.01 -14.44
CA VAL A 627 17.99 0.50 -15.47
C VAL A 627 17.48 -0.66 -16.31
N ARG A 628 18.41 -1.44 -16.90
CA ARG A 628 18.14 -2.61 -17.72
C ARG A 628 18.64 -3.91 -17.09
N TRP A 629 19.51 -3.84 -16.09
CA TRP A 629 19.97 -5.02 -15.35
C TRP A 629 20.32 -4.66 -13.91
N THR A 630 20.17 -5.61 -13.01
CA THR A 630 20.44 -5.45 -11.58
C THR A 630 20.66 -6.82 -10.91
N VAL A 631 21.03 -6.82 -9.64
CA VAL A 631 21.25 -8.03 -8.83
C VAL A 631 20.37 -7.98 -7.60
N ASP A 632 19.92 -9.12 -7.09
CA ASP A 632 19.39 -9.20 -5.74
C ASP A 632 20.58 -9.21 -4.78
N GLU A 633 20.87 -8.07 -4.15
CA GLU A 633 21.93 -7.98 -3.14
C GLU A 633 21.69 -8.94 -1.96
N SER A 634 20.45 -9.39 -1.79
CA SER A 634 20.00 -10.17 -0.65
C SER A 634 19.45 -11.53 -1.05
N GLY A 635 19.61 -11.92 -2.32
CA GLY A 635 19.00 -13.11 -2.90
C GLY A 635 19.83 -13.72 -4.01
N ALA A 636 19.45 -14.93 -4.41
CA ALA A 636 20.25 -15.74 -5.31
C ALA A 636 20.05 -15.41 -6.80
N ASN A 637 19.56 -14.22 -7.16
CA ASN A 637 19.08 -13.94 -8.51
C ASN A 637 19.61 -12.64 -9.09
N VAL A 638 19.78 -12.61 -10.40
CA VAL A 638 19.98 -11.40 -11.18
C VAL A 638 18.81 -11.17 -12.11
N ALA A 639 18.57 -9.91 -12.48
CA ALA A 639 17.53 -9.55 -13.43
C ALA A 639 18.11 -8.73 -14.58
N TYR A 640 17.71 -9.00 -15.82
CA TYR A 640 18.01 -8.13 -16.95
C TYR A 640 16.83 -8.04 -17.93
N VAL A 641 16.81 -6.99 -18.75
CA VAL A 641 15.78 -6.73 -19.77
C VAL A 641 16.39 -6.87 -21.16
N ASP A 642 15.79 -7.71 -21.99
CA ASP A 642 16.20 -7.87 -23.39
C ASP A 642 15.61 -6.78 -24.31
N ASP A 643 15.90 -6.88 -25.61
CA ASP A 643 15.42 -5.98 -26.65
C ASP A 643 13.91 -6.12 -26.94
N GLU A 644 13.29 -7.23 -26.55
CA GLU A 644 11.84 -7.42 -26.60
C GLU A 644 11.10 -6.96 -25.33
N GLU A 645 11.79 -6.27 -24.41
CA GLU A 645 11.25 -5.77 -23.13
C GLU A 645 10.80 -6.89 -22.17
N ARG A 646 11.34 -8.10 -22.33
CA ARG A 646 11.13 -9.22 -21.41
C ARG A 646 12.15 -9.14 -20.28
N VAL A 647 11.72 -9.46 -19.06
CA VAL A 647 12.62 -9.46 -17.88
C VAL A 647 13.06 -10.88 -17.59
N HIS A 648 14.35 -11.13 -17.70
CA HIS A 648 15.01 -12.40 -17.43
C HIS A 648 15.45 -12.46 -15.96
N LEU A 649 15.04 -13.49 -15.23
CA LEU A 649 15.50 -13.79 -13.87
C LEU A 649 16.41 -15.00 -13.91
N VAL A 650 17.69 -14.78 -13.62
CA VAL A 650 18.73 -15.80 -13.72
C VAL A 650 19.27 -16.13 -12.33
N PRO A 651 19.27 -17.39 -11.90
CA PRO A 651 19.86 -17.77 -10.63
C PRO A 651 21.40 -17.65 -10.67
N SER A 652 21.99 -17.14 -9.60
CA SER A 652 23.44 -16.99 -9.44
C SER A 652 24.15 -18.34 -9.29
N GLY A 653 23.45 -19.34 -8.75
CA GLY A 653 24.01 -20.65 -8.41
C GLY A 653 24.87 -20.64 -7.13
N VAL A 654 24.85 -19.54 -6.36
CA VAL A 654 25.68 -19.38 -5.16
C VAL A 654 24.81 -19.39 -3.91
N PRO A 655 25.12 -20.23 -2.89
CA PRO A 655 24.47 -20.16 -1.59
C PRO A 655 24.65 -18.78 -0.94
N GLN A 656 23.56 -18.20 -0.45
CA GLN A 656 23.55 -16.87 0.15
C GLN A 656 24.13 -16.89 1.58
N GLN A 657 24.65 -15.76 2.08
CA GLN A 657 25.09 -15.62 3.47
C GLN A 657 23.94 -15.92 4.45
N PRO A 658 24.24 -16.37 5.68
CA PRO A 658 23.24 -16.51 6.74
C PRO A 658 22.41 -15.24 6.93
N LEU A 659 21.14 -15.41 7.28
CA LEU A 659 20.25 -14.30 7.61
C LEU A 659 20.88 -13.46 8.74
N ARG A 660 20.91 -12.14 8.59
CA ARG A 660 21.40 -11.19 9.59
C ARG A 660 20.46 -9.99 9.69
N LEU A 661 20.66 -9.18 10.72
CA LEU A 661 19.99 -7.89 10.85
C LEU A 661 20.82 -6.82 10.13
N LEU A 662 20.15 -5.97 9.35
CA LEU A 662 20.75 -4.82 8.68
C LEU A 662 20.84 -3.58 9.58
N ALA A 663 20.05 -3.55 10.66
CA ALA A 663 20.02 -2.48 11.66
C ALA A 663 19.71 -3.05 13.06
N PRO A 664 20.04 -2.33 14.15
CA PRO A 664 19.63 -2.71 15.50
C PRO A 664 18.12 -2.88 15.63
N VAL A 665 17.71 -3.86 16.43
CA VAL A 665 16.29 -4.13 16.72
C VAL A 665 15.64 -2.90 17.36
N VAL A 666 14.57 -2.40 16.74
CA VAL A 666 13.70 -1.38 17.33
C VAL A 666 12.81 -2.08 18.34
N ARG A 667 12.86 -1.64 19.60
CA ARG A 667 12.11 -2.26 20.71
C ARG A 667 11.04 -1.30 21.18
N PHE A 668 9.82 -1.81 21.30
CA PHE A 668 8.72 -1.04 21.86
C PHE A 668 8.53 -1.46 23.31
N PRO A 669 8.76 -0.54 24.27
CA PRO A 669 8.80 -0.91 25.69
C PRO A 669 7.41 -1.17 26.29
N PHE A 670 6.31 -0.86 25.57
CA PHE A 670 4.96 -0.98 26.08
C PHE A 670 3.99 -1.51 25.03
N ALA A 671 3.07 -2.38 25.46
CA ALA A 671 1.91 -2.84 24.70
C ALA A 671 0.63 -2.68 25.53
N LYS A 672 -0.48 -2.39 24.86
CA LYS A 672 -1.81 -2.25 25.49
C LYS A 672 -2.74 -3.32 24.98
N VAL A 673 -3.50 -3.93 25.88
CA VAL A 673 -4.60 -4.83 25.51
C VAL A 673 -5.76 -4.02 24.93
N ARG A 674 -6.06 -4.19 23.62
CA ARG A 674 -7.11 -3.42 22.89
C ARG A 674 -8.40 -4.20 22.61
N GLY A 675 -8.43 -5.51 22.83
CA GLY A 675 -9.56 -6.40 22.52
C GLY A 675 -9.19 -7.41 21.43
N TYR A 676 -10.14 -8.29 21.09
CA TYR A 676 -10.00 -9.23 19.97
C TYR A 676 -10.20 -8.47 18.64
N ASP A 677 -9.59 -8.93 17.55
CA ASP A 677 -9.67 -8.35 16.19
C ASP A 677 -9.04 -6.97 15.97
N VAL A 678 -8.19 -6.51 16.90
CA VAL A 678 -7.38 -5.30 16.72
C VAL A 678 -5.93 -5.70 16.46
N THR A 679 -5.27 -5.04 15.50
CA THR A 679 -3.83 -5.19 15.27
C THR A 679 -3.08 -4.95 16.59
N PRO A 680 -2.30 -5.95 17.08
CA PRO A 680 -1.55 -5.78 18.31
C PRO A 680 -0.57 -4.62 18.26
N ASP A 681 -0.31 -3.99 19.41
CA ASP A 681 0.77 -3.01 19.52
C ASP A 681 2.12 -3.70 19.19
N PRO A 682 3.02 -3.04 18.44
CA PRO A 682 4.32 -3.63 18.10
C PRO A 682 5.16 -3.82 19.36
N VAL A 683 5.97 -4.87 19.40
CA VAL A 683 6.97 -5.14 20.44
C VAL A 683 8.40 -5.12 19.88
N ALA A 684 8.56 -5.46 18.60
CA ALA A 684 9.83 -5.43 17.91
C ALA A 684 9.64 -5.10 16.42
N THR A 685 10.57 -4.31 15.87
CA THR A 685 10.79 -4.23 14.42
C THR A 685 12.23 -4.62 14.12
N VAL A 686 12.42 -5.50 13.15
CA VAL A 686 13.73 -5.97 12.68
C VAL A 686 13.85 -5.75 11.18
N LEU A 687 15.06 -5.39 10.72
CA LEU A 687 15.37 -5.22 9.31
C LEU A 687 16.25 -6.38 8.85
N LEU A 688 15.70 -7.25 8.01
CA LEU A 688 16.32 -8.51 7.61
C LEU A 688 17.21 -8.32 6.38
N SER A 689 18.33 -9.05 6.33
CA SER A 689 19.26 -9.03 5.20
C SER A 689 18.83 -9.90 4.03
N LYS A 690 17.86 -10.79 4.21
CA LYS A 690 17.30 -11.64 3.15
C LYS A 690 15.90 -12.12 3.57
N PRO A 691 15.08 -12.67 2.66
CA PRO A 691 13.77 -13.18 3.00
C PRO A 691 13.77 -14.23 4.12
N SER A 692 12.79 -14.14 5.02
CA SER A 692 12.48 -15.14 6.04
C SER A 692 11.30 -16.00 5.62
N GLY A 693 11.32 -17.28 6.00
CA GLY A 693 10.23 -18.22 5.71
C GLY A 693 9.17 -18.27 6.81
N SER A 694 9.58 -18.00 8.05
CA SER A 694 8.71 -17.93 9.23
C SER A 694 9.39 -17.18 10.36
N TRP A 695 8.59 -16.76 11.34
CA TRP A 695 9.07 -16.22 12.61
C TRP A 695 8.21 -16.68 13.78
N ARG A 696 8.80 -16.67 14.97
CA ARG A 696 8.14 -16.99 16.25
C ARG A 696 8.50 -15.96 17.31
N LEU A 697 7.50 -15.34 17.92
CA LEU A 697 7.64 -14.53 19.13
C LEU A 697 7.25 -15.37 20.34
N THR A 698 8.19 -15.66 21.23
CA THR A 698 7.92 -16.28 22.53
C THR A 698 7.92 -15.22 23.62
N VAL A 699 6.87 -15.18 24.44
CA VAL A 699 6.72 -14.22 25.54
C VAL A 699 6.74 -14.95 26.89
N ARG A 700 7.57 -14.46 27.81
CA ARG A 700 7.79 -15.01 29.14
C ARG A 700 7.44 -13.98 30.21
N SER A 701 6.60 -14.37 31.16
CA SER A 701 6.31 -13.54 32.33
C SER A 701 7.55 -13.45 33.21
N ARG A 702 7.99 -12.22 33.55
CA ARG A 702 9.10 -12.02 34.48
C ARG A 702 8.74 -12.42 35.92
N ALA A 703 7.48 -12.20 36.30
CA ALA A 703 6.98 -12.60 37.61
C ALA A 703 7.05 -14.13 37.79
N THR A 704 6.55 -14.91 36.84
CA THR A 704 6.47 -16.38 37.03
C THR A 704 7.63 -17.16 36.41
N GLY A 705 8.43 -16.52 35.55
CA GLY A 705 9.46 -17.16 34.73
C GLY A 705 8.91 -18.09 33.64
N LYS A 706 7.58 -18.26 33.52
CA LYS A 706 6.94 -19.16 32.56
C LYS A 706 6.76 -18.49 31.20
N VAL A 707 6.89 -19.28 30.13
CA VAL A 707 6.40 -18.88 28.81
C VAL A 707 4.88 -18.82 28.88
N VAL A 708 4.32 -17.65 28.58
CA VAL A 708 2.89 -17.38 28.69
C VAL A 708 2.21 -17.29 27.33
N ASP A 709 2.98 -17.00 26.27
CA ASP A 709 2.46 -16.87 24.92
C ASP A 709 3.52 -17.23 23.87
N SER A 710 3.06 -17.67 22.70
CA SER A 710 3.88 -17.89 21.51
C SER A 710 3.07 -17.53 20.27
N VAL A 711 3.55 -16.55 19.50
CA VAL A 711 2.93 -16.09 18.26
C VAL A 711 3.80 -16.52 17.09
N ASP A 712 3.24 -17.28 16.18
CA ASP A 712 3.90 -17.70 14.93
C ASP A 712 3.42 -16.83 13.77
N GLY A 713 4.33 -16.53 12.84
CA GLY A 713 3.99 -15.85 11.60
C GLY A 713 4.77 -16.37 10.40
N GLY A 714 4.26 -16.01 9.22
CA GLY A 714 4.74 -16.50 7.94
C GLY A 714 5.96 -15.75 7.40
N ALA A 715 6.20 -15.90 6.10
CA ALA A 715 7.31 -15.28 5.41
C ALA A 715 7.29 -13.74 5.49
N ALA A 716 8.47 -13.14 5.58
CA ALA A 716 8.67 -11.69 5.55
C ALA A 716 9.91 -11.32 4.74
N ARG A 717 9.94 -10.10 4.18
CA ARG A 717 11.00 -9.62 3.29
C ARG A 717 11.45 -8.24 3.73
N GLY A 718 12.72 -8.12 4.13
CA GLY A 718 13.25 -6.86 4.64
C GLY A 718 12.69 -6.50 6.01
N GLU A 719 11.88 -5.44 6.15
CA GLU A 719 11.32 -5.06 7.45
C GLU A 719 10.25 -6.05 7.95
N LEU A 720 10.39 -6.48 9.21
CA LEU A 720 9.42 -7.30 9.93
C LEU A 720 9.05 -6.61 11.25
N THR A 721 7.80 -6.16 11.34
CA THR A 721 7.21 -5.62 12.58
C THR A 721 6.32 -6.66 13.23
N VAL A 722 6.63 -7.01 14.48
CA VAL A 722 5.93 -8.04 15.25
C VAL A 722 5.26 -7.39 16.46
N GLY A 723 3.96 -7.65 16.63
CA GLY A 723 3.16 -7.16 17.75
C GLY A 723 2.73 -8.25 18.71
N TRP A 724 2.35 -7.84 19.92
CA TRP A 724 1.83 -8.73 20.95
C TRP A 724 0.64 -8.10 21.68
N GLY A 725 -0.49 -8.81 21.72
CA GLY A 725 -1.77 -8.29 22.21
C GLY A 725 -2.09 -8.62 23.66
N GLY A 726 -1.33 -9.52 24.30
CA GLY A 726 -1.56 -9.93 25.70
C GLY A 726 -2.90 -10.64 25.94
N LEU A 727 -3.46 -11.31 24.94
CA LEU A 727 -4.71 -12.07 25.02
C LEU A 727 -4.45 -13.52 25.45
N LEU A 728 -5.35 -14.13 26.23
CA LEU A 728 -5.24 -15.54 26.65
C LEU A 728 -6.00 -16.48 25.69
N GLY A 729 -5.29 -17.44 25.08
CA GLY A 729 -5.85 -18.45 24.17
C GLY A 729 -5.89 -18.01 22.70
N GLU A 730 -6.11 -18.97 21.79
CA GLU A 730 -6.42 -18.65 20.38
C GLU A 730 -7.65 -17.73 20.34
N TYR A 731 -7.62 -16.69 19.48
CA TYR A 731 -8.66 -15.68 19.29
C TYR A 731 -10.08 -16.23 19.51
N GLY A 732 -10.59 -16.12 20.75
CA GLY A 732 -11.83 -16.81 21.19
C GLY A 732 -11.84 -17.30 22.64
N GLY A 733 -10.68 -17.47 23.29
CA GLY A 733 -10.59 -17.71 24.75
C GLY A 733 -10.78 -16.42 25.55
N SER A 734 -11.74 -16.34 26.46
CA SER A 734 -12.02 -15.09 27.21
C SER A 734 -11.01 -14.84 28.33
N GLY A 735 -9.91 -14.12 28.07
CA GLY A 735 -9.00 -13.68 29.12
C GLY A 735 -7.85 -12.77 28.65
N PHE A 736 -7.18 -12.12 29.61
CA PHE A 736 -6.03 -11.25 29.35
C PHE A 736 -4.84 -11.68 30.23
N HIS A 737 -3.63 -11.62 29.69
CA HIS A 737 -2.44 -11.71 30.53
C HIS A 737 -2.43 -10.57 31.57
N PRO A 738 -1.89 -10.79 32.78
CA PRO A 738 -1.87 -9.75 33.81
C PRO A 738 -1.06 -8.52 33.39
N ASN A 739 -1.38 -7.35 33.95
CA ASN A 739 -0.49 -6.19 33.85
C ASN A 739 0.91 -6.57 34.38
N GLY A 740 1.96 -6.09 33.73
CA GLY A 740 3.31 -6.45 34.16
C GLY A 740 4.37 -6.41 33.07
N SER A 741 5.60 -6.73 33.47
CA SER A 741 6.74 -6.81 32.57
C SER A 741 6.96 -8.24 32.05
N TYR A 742 7.22 -8.34 30.75
CA TYR A 742 7.45 -9.60 30.04
C TYR A 742 8.76 -9.54 29.27
N ASP A 743 9.49 -10.65 29.25
CA ASP A 743 10.60 -10.88 28.32
C ASP A 743 10.04 -11.46 27.03
N TRP A 744 10.59 -11.05 25.90
CA TRP A 744 10.26 -11.65 24.61
C TRP A 744 11.51 -12.10 23.85
N THR A 745 11.37 -13.16 23.07
CA THR A 745 12.37 -13.65 22.13
C THR A 745 11.69 -13.83 20.78
N LEU A 746 12.14 -13.06 19.78
CA LEU A 746 11.75 -13.19 18.39
C LEU A 746 12.80 -14.05 17.68
N THR A 747 12.37 -15.17 17.10
CA THR A 747 13.20 -16.08 16.31
C THR A 747 12.76 -16.01 14.85
N VAL A 748 13.65 -15.67 13.93
CA VAL A 748 13.33 -15.51 12.50
C VAL A 748 14.12 -16.52 11.68
N THR A 749 13.42 -17.35 10.91
CA THR A 749 14.02 -18.45 10.14
C THR A 749 14.22 -18.05 8.68
N PRO A 750 15.41 -18.22 8.08
CA PRO A 750 15.67 -17.90 6.68
C PRO A 750 14.78 -18.71 5.72
N ALA A 751 14.32 -18.07 4.64
CA ALA A 751 13.45 -18.72 3.65
C ALA A 751 14.18 -19.71 2.73
N ASP A 752 15.47 -19.49 2.49
CA ASP A 752 16.34 -20.31 1.65
C ASP A 752 16.98 -21.49 2.41
N GLY A 753 16.73 -21.61 3.72
CA GLY A 753 17.32 -22.63 4.58
C GLY A 753 18.81 -22.46 4.87
N VAL A 754 19.44 -21.36 4.43
CA VAL A 754 20.88 -21.14 4.64
C VAL A 754 21.14 -20.33 5.91
N GLY A 755 21.82 -20.97 6.87
CA GLY A 755 22.10 -20.42 8.19
C GLY A 755 21.05 -20.79 9.24
N GLY A 756 21.40 -20.61 10.52
CA GLY A 756 20.46 -20.78 11.63
C GLY A 756 19.49 -19.58 11.76
N PRO A 757 18.41 -19.71 12.56
CA PRO A 757 17.53 -18.59 12.84
C PRO A 757 18.24 -17.41 13.52
N VAL A 758 17.80 -16.19 13.22
CA VAL A 758 18.23 -14.98 13.92
C VAL A 758 17.34 -14.76 15.13
N GLU A 759 17.94 -14.54 16.30
CA GLU A 759 17.23 -14.21 17.52
C GLU A 759 17.36 -12.72 17.88
N ALA A 760 16.23 -12.10 18.18
CA ALA A 760 16.15 -10.80 18.82
C ALA A 760 15.45 -10.95 20.18
N ARG A 761 15.93 -10.21 21.18
CA ARG A 761 15.38 -10.25 22.55
C ARG A 761 15.12 -8.86 23.08
N GLY A 762 14.13 -8.75 23.96
CA GLY A 762 13.80 -7.51 24.65
C GLY A 762 12.74 -7.70 25.73
N THR A 763 12.26 -6.57 26.23
CA THR A 763 11.24 -6.50 27.28
C THR A 763 10.08 -5.66 26.82
N VAL A 764 8.88 -6.01 27.26
CA VAL A 764 7.67 -5.23 27.03
C VAL A 764 6.84 -5.17 28.32
N GLY A 765 6.35 -3.98 28.64
CA GLY A 765 5.33 -3.77 29.66
C GLY A 765 3.93 -3.92 29.07
N LEU A 766 3.14 -4.85 29.59
CA LEU A 766 1.73 -5.01 29.21
C LEU A 766 0.84 -4.21 30.16
N SER A 767 -0.04 -3.38 29.60
CA SER A 767 -1.04 -2.62 30.35
C SER A 767 -2.47 -2.89 29.86
N ARG A 768 -3.45 -2.61 30.73
CA ARG A 768 -4.88 -2.93 30.53
C ARG A 768 -5.15 -4.44 30.39
N GLY A 769 -4.22 -5.26 30.83
CA GLY A 769 -4.41 -6.68 31.04
C GLY A 769 -5.28 -6.96 32.26
N SER A 770 -5.23 -8.21 32.76
CA SER A 770 -5.92 -8.55 34.01
C SER A 770 -5.30 -7.79 35.18
N ALA A 771 -6.14 -7.32 36.10
CA ALA A 771 -5.67 -6.61 37.30
C ALA A 771 -4.79 -7.53 38.14
N VAL A 772 -3.55 -7.10 38.43
CA VAL A 772 -2.69 -7.77 39.41
C VAL A 772 -3.09 -7.28 40.78
N ARG A 773 -3.16 -8.17 41.77
CA ARG A 773 -3.59 -7.76 43.10
C ARG A 773 -2.58 -6.82 43.76
N HIS A 774 -3.12 -5.83 44.48
CA HIS A 774 -2.36 -4.75 45.12
C HIS A 774 -1.66 -3.78 44.16
N ASP A 775 -1.81 -3.94 42.83
CA ASP A 775 -1.33 -3.03 41.80
C ASP A 775 -2.44 -2.04 41.42
N TYR A 776 -2.31 -0.78 41.81
CA TYR A 776 -3.33 0.26 41.64
C TYR A 776 -2.87 1.38 40.72
N VAL A 777 -1.56 1.66 40.74
CA VAL A 777 -0.91 2.73 39.98
C VAL A 777 0.37 2.19 39.35
N GLY A 778 0.92 2.94 38.40
CA GLY A 778 2.09 2.50 37.64
C GLY A 778 3.27 3.43 37.83
N GLY A 779 4.46 2.90 37.56
CA GLY A 779 5.70 3.65 37.62
C GLY A 779 6.01 4.56 36.46
N PRO A 780 7.18 5.22 36.49
CA PRO A 780 7.63 6.08 35.40
C PRO A 780 7.53 5.39 34.04
N GLY A 781 6.83 6.01 33.09
CA GLY A 781 6.57 5.45 31.75
C GLY A 781 5.28 4.65 31.64
N TRP A 782 4.61 4.32 32.75
CA TRP A 782 3.33 3.62 32.78
C TRP A 782 2.17 4.59 32.95
N GLN A 783 1.12 4.43 32.12
CA GLN A 783 -0.12 5.20 32.20
C GLN A 783 -1.26 4.39 32.84
N SER A 784 -0.92 3.28 33.52
CA SER A 784 -1.82 2.26 34.05
C SER A 784 -1.08 1.47 35.12
N PRO A 785 -1.77 0.66 35.94
CA PRO A 785 -1.14 -0.31 36.85
C PRO A 785 -0.05 -1.12 36.13
N ASP A 786 1.09 -1.33 36.79
CA ASP A 786 2.34 -1.84 36.17
C ASP A 786 2.70 -3.29 36.55
N GLY A 787 1.80 -3.97 37.25
CA GLY A 787 1.98 -5.32 37.77
C GLY A 787 2.74 -5.41 39.09
N THR A 788 3.20 -4.28 39.64
CA THR A 788 3.92 -4.23 40.92
C THR A 788 2.97 -3.88 42.07
N GLY A 789 3.20 -4.46 43.25
CA GLY A 789 2.44 -4.10 44.44
C GLY A 789 2.60 -2.64 44.89
N ASP A 790 1.53 -2.04 45.39
CA ASP A 790 1.48 -0.68 45.93
C ASP A 790 1.04 -0.68 47.39
N LEU A 791 1.58 0.25 48.19
CA LEU A 791 1.19 0.42 49.59
C LEU A 791 0.17 1.55 49.74
N LEU A 792 -1.00 1.28 50.34
CA LEU A 792 -1.96 2.32 50.67
C LEU A 792 -1.69 2.90 52.05
N SER A 793 -1.74 4.22 52.16
CA SER A 793 -1.54 4.94 53.42
C SER A 793 -2.66 5.93 53.69
N LEU A 794 -2.90 6.24 54.96
CA LEU A 794 -3.81 7.30 55.41
C LEU A 794 -3.07 8.28 56.32
N THR A 795 -3.10 9.57 56.00
CA THR A 795 -2.58 10.62 56.88
C THR A 795 -3.61 11.01 57.96
N PRO A 796 -3.19 11.58 59.11
CA PRO A 796 -4.10 12.17 60.09
C PRO A 796 -5.00 13.28 59.51
N SER A 797 -4.56 13.95 58.45
CA SER A 797 -5.31 14.99 57.74
C SER A 797 -6.34 14.45 56.73
N GLY A 798 -6.46 13.13 56.57
CA GLY A 798 -7.49 12.57 55.68
C GLY A 798 -7.08 12.41 54.22
N THR A 799 -5.80 12.16 53.95
CA THR A 799 -5.31 11.85 52.60
C THR A 799 -5.03 10.37 52.49
N LEU A 800 -5.75 9.68 51.59
CA LEU A 800 -5.38 8.34 51.14
C LEU A 800 -4.35 8.45 50.02
N ALA A 801 -3.31 7.64 50.06
CA ALA A 801 -2.32 7.64 48.99
C ALA A 801 -1.70 6.27 48.74
N PHE A 802 -1.60 5.91 47.45
CA PHE A 802 -0.78 4.79 46.98
C PHE A 802 0.67 5.25 46.88
N HIS A 803 1.55 4.55 47.57
CA HIS A 803 3.00 4.62 47.39
C HIS A 803 3.38 3.56 46.40
N GLN A 804 3.87 3.99 45.25
CA GLN A 804 3.97 3.14 44.07
C GLN A 804 5.20 2.23 44.17
N GLY A 805 5.01 0.93 43.94
CA GLY A 805 6.10 -0.05 43.96
C GLY A 805 7.15 0.23 42.90
N THR A 806 8.42 -0.08 43.19
CA THR A 806 9.52 0.07 42.22
C THR A 806 9.85 -1.21 41.45
N GLY A 807 9.28 -2.35 41.87
CA GLY A 807 9.71 -3.67 41.42
C GLY A 807 11.15 -4.00 41.85
N LYS A 808 11.72 -3.24 42.80
CA LYS A 808 13.06 -3.44 43.38
C LYS A 808 13.01 -3.52 44.91
N GLY A 809 11.81 -3.68 45.45
CA GLY A 809 11.52 -3.87 46.85
C GLY A 809 11.41 -2.58 47.67
N THR A 810 11.19 -1.44 47.01
CA THR A 810 10.99 -0.12 47.63
C THR A 810 9.79 0.58 46.99
N PHE A 811 9.44 1.77 47.49
CA PHE A 811 8.39 2.61 46.92
C PHE A 811 8.98 3.90 46.34
N SER A 812 8.43 4.35 45.21
CA SER A 812 8.74 5.62 44.56
C SER A 812 7.45 6.31 44.16
N GLY A 813 7.40 7.64 44.16
CA GLY A 813 6.19 8.36 43.76
C GLY A 813 5.02 8.21 44.76
N ARG A 814 3.99 9.03 44.57
CA ARG A 814 2.80 9.02 45.43
C ARG A 814 1.59 9.57 44.69
N PHE A 815 0.53 8.79 44.64
CA PHE A 815 -0.77 9.23 44.10
C PHE A 815 -1.71 9.45 45.28
N SER A 816 -2.32 10.64 45.39
CA SER A 816 -3.05 11.05 46.60
C SER A 816 -4.47 11.51 46.31
N GLY A 817 -5.40 11.11 47.18
CA GLY A 817 -6.79 11.57 47.24
C GLY A 817 -7.10 12.11 48.64
N SER A 818 -7.31 13.42 48.73
CA SER A 818 -7.61 14.11 50.01
C SER A 818 -9.11 14.25 50.26
N GLY A 819 -9.47 14.62 51.51
CA GLY A 819 -10.84 14.92 51.92
C GLY A 819 -11.54 13.79 52.68
N TRP A 820 -10.82 12.72 53.02
CA TRP A 820 -11.37 11.63 53.83
C TRP A 820 -11.45 12.01 55.31
N PRO A 821 -12.49 11.61 56.05
CA PRO A 821 -12.43 11.66 57.51
C PRO A 821 -11.30 10.77 58.02
N ALA A 822 -10.51 11.25 58.99
CA ALA A 822 -9.39 10.46 59.52
C ALA A 822 -9.84 9.12 60.16
N GLY A 823 -11.10 8.99 60.58
CA GLY A 823 -11.66 7.81 61.23
C GLY A 823 -12.05 6.65 60.30
N ILE A 824 -11.82 6.75 58.99
CA ILE A 824 -12.12 5.65 58.07
C ILE A 824 -11.19 4.44 58.27
N THR A 825 -11.62 3.28 57.76
CA THR A 825 -10.76 2.12 57.54
C THR A 825 -10.79 1.76 56.07
N ALA A 826 -9.65 1.81 55.39
CA ALA A 826 -9.53 1.39 54.01
C ALA A 826 -9.07 -0.07 53.94
N VAL A 827 -9.48 -0.79 52.91
CA VAL A 827 -9.04 -2.16 52.62
C VAL A 827 -8.77 -2.25 51.12
N PRO A 828 -7.50 -2.33 50.69
CA PRO A 828 -7.15 -2.78 49.36
C PRO A 828 -7.86 -4.11 49.08
N PHE A 829 -8.70 -4.14 48.05
CA PHE A 829 -9.61 -5.26 47.83
C PHE A 829 -9.24 -6.08 46.60
N GLY A 830 -9.04 -5.41 45.47
CA GLY A 830 -8.86 -6.04 44.16
C GLY A 830 -10.04 -5.72 43.23
N ASP A 831 -9.94 -6.10 41.96
CA ASP A 831 -10.96 -5.85 40.94
C ASP A 831 -12.23 -6.69 41.15
N LEU A 832 -13.22 -6.15 41.88
CA LEU A 832 -14.48 -6.84 42.16
C LEU A 832 -15.52 -6.58 41.06
N ASN A 833 -15.49 -5.40 40.45
CA ASN A 833 -16.42 -5.01 39.38
C ASN A 833 -15.98 -5.43 37.96
N ARG A 834 -14.80 -6.06 37.82
CA ARG A 834 -14.21 -6.55 36.56
C ARG A 834 -13.95 -5.46 35.54
N ASP A 835 -13.57 -4.26 35.98
CA ASP A 835 -13.18 -3.19 35.06
C ASP A 835 -11.67 -3.19 34.73
N ARG A 836 -10.93 -4.16 35.27
CA ARG A 836 -9.46 -4.34 35.16
C ARG A 836 -8.65 -3.32 35.97
N CYS A 837 -9.30 -2.59 36.86
CA CYS A 837 -8.67 -1.75 37.87
C CYS A 837 -9.01 -2.29 39.26
N ASN A 838 -8.06 -2.26 40.19
CA ASN A 838 -8.34 -2.75 41.54
C ASN A 838 -9.24 -1.76 42.32
N ASP A 839 -10.18 -2.30 43.08
CA ASP A 839 -11.06 -1.55 43.96
C ASP A 839 -10.51 -1.40 45.39
N VAL A 840 -11.07 -0.44 46.13
CA VAL A 840 -10.79 -0.20 47.55
C VAL A 840 -12.10 -0.17 48.35
N LEU A 841 -12.21 -1.02 49.38
CA LEU A 841 -13.29 -0.90 50.36
C LEU A 841 -12.96 0.17 51.38
N VAL A 842 -13.95 0.97 51.76
CA VAL A 842 -13.82 1.95 52.84
C VAL A 842 -14.99 1.81 53.81
N ARG A 843 -14.67 1.53 55.07
CA ARG A 843 -15.59 1.64 56.20
C ARG A 843 -15.56 3.07 56.75
N LEU A 844 -16.72 3.70 56.78
CA LEU A 844 -16.92 5.03 57.37
C LEU A 844 -17.17 4.94 58.88
N SER A 845 -16.93 6.03 59.62
CA SER A 845 -17.24 6.11 61.05
C SER A 845 -18.72 5.88 61.38
N SER A 846 -19.62 6.18 60.43
CA SER A 846 -21.05 5.86 60.53
C SER A 846 -21.36 4.36 60.57
N GLY A 847 -20.38 3.51 60.27
CA GLY A 847 -20.57 2.06 60.15
C GLY A 847 -21.06 1.61 58.78
N ALA A 848 -21.11 2.50 57.78
CA ALA A 848 -21.34 2.13 56.39
C ALA A 848 -20.06 1.52 55.77
N LEU A 849 -20.23 0.53 54.89
CA LEU A 849 -19.16 -0.04 54.06
C LEU A 849 -19.44 0.26 52.58
N ARG A 850 -18.44 0.78 51.87
CA ARG A 850 -18.53 1.14 50.46
C ARG A 850 -17.37 0.56 49.66
N LEU A 851 -17.63 0.11 48.44
CA LEU A 851 -16.64 -0.25 47.43
C LEU A 851 -16.40 0.96 46.53
N TYR A 852 -15.21 1.55 46.61
CA TYR A 852 -14.79 2.64 45.75
C TYR A 852 -14.07 2.08 44.52
N LYS A 853 -14.44 2.62 43.35
CA LYS A 853 -13.98 2.22 42.02
C LYS A 853 -13.16 3.36 41.40
N PRO A 854 -11.93 3.59 41.88
CA PRO A 854 -11.07 4.62 41.29
C PRO A 854 -10.75 4.24 39.84
N ALA A 855 -10.55 5.24 38.98
CA ALA A 855 -9.97 4.94 37.67
C ALA A 855 -8.57 4.33 37.86
N CYS A 856 -8.16 3.43 36.97
CA CYS A 856 -6.80 2.91 36.91
C CYS A 856 -5.78 4.07 37.02
N HIS A 857 -4.69 3.84 37.76
CA HIS A 857 -3.64 4.84 37.96
C HIS A 857 -4.10 6.10 38.72
N THR A 858 -5.09 5.98 39.62
CA THR A 858 -5.53 7.07 40.49
C THR A 858 -5.76 6.59 41.93
N ALA A 859 -5.56 7.49 42.90
CA ALA A 859 -5.84 7.20 44.30
C ALA A 859 -7.33 7.41 44.66
N PRO A 860 -7.88 6.66 45.63
CA PRO A 860 -9.26 6.81 46.05
C PRO A 860 -9.51 8.17 46.71
N LYS A 861 -10.56 8.86 46.25
CA LYS A 861 -11.08 10.11 46.82
C LYS A 861 -12.54 9.94 47.25
N PRO A 862 -13.07 10.75 48.19
CA PRO A 862 -14.46 10.61 48.64
C PRO A 862 -15.50 10.74 47.51
N SER A 863 -15.17 11.48 46.45
CA SER A 863 -16.00 11.69 45.26
C SER A 863 -15.81 10.65 44.15
N ALA A 864 -14.91 9.67 44.31
CA ALA A 864 -14.79 8.58 43.33
C ALA A 864 -16.09 7.74 43.31
N PRO A 865 -16.48 7.17 42.16
CA PRO A 865 -17.65 6.30 42.08
C PRO A 865 -17.58 5.18 43.12
N TYR A 866 -18.68 4.91 43.81
CA TYR A 866 -18.74 3.84 44.80
C TYR A 866 -20.08 3.11 44.79
N ILE A 867 -20.07 1.88 45.32
CA ILE A 867 -21.26 1.11 45.64
C ILE A 867 -21.35 0.99 47.16
N THR A 868 -22.52 1.29 47.73
CA THR A 868 -22.76 1.01 49.16
C THR A 868 -23.08 -0.47 49.34
N LEU A 869 -22.23 -1.17 50.08
CA LEU A 869 -22.37 -2.60 50.40
C LEU A 869 -23.16 -2.82 51.69
N GLY A 870 -23.09 -1.88 52.61
CA GLY A 870 -24.00 -1.78 53.76
C GLY A 870 -24.07 -0.37 54.29
N THR A 871 -25.25 0.07 54.73
CA THR A 871 -25.52 1.44 55.21
C THR A 871 -25.12 1.65 56.66
N SER A 872 -25.02 0.60 57.47
CA SER A 872 -24.62 0.61 58.88
C SER A 872 -24.14 -0.77 59.34
N GLY A 873 -23.75 -0.90 60.62
CA GLY A 873 -23.46 -2.19 61.27
C GLY A 873 -22.05 -2.73 61.07
N TRP A 874 -21.21 -2.13 60.22
CA TRP A 874 -19.83 -2.59 60.00
C TRP A 874 -18.84 -2.16 61.09
N ASN A 875 -19.28 -1.34 62.04
CA ASN A 875 -18.49 -0.98 63.23
C ASN A 875 -18.35 -2.15 64.23
N GLN A 876 -19.16 -3.21 64.09
CA GLN A 876 -19.02 -4.42 64.90
C GLN A 876 -17.69 -5.15 64.64
N TYR A 877 -17.06 -4.91 63.49
CA TYR A 877 -15.83 -5.59 63.08
C TYR A 877 -14.57 -4.80 63.42
N ASP A 878 -13.62 -5.40 64.14
CA ASP A 878 -12.32 -4.79 64.45
C ASP A 878 -11.25 -5.10 63.39
N VAL A 879 -11.43 -6.20 62.63
CA VAL A 879 -10.62 -6.55 61.47
C VAL A 879 -11.49 -6.55 60.22
N LEU A 880 -11.01 -5.86 59.18
CA LEU A 880 -11.46 -5.99 57.79
C LEU A 880 -10.21 -6.14 56.93
N THR A 881 -10.09 -7.24 56.20
CA THR A 881 -8.93 -7.49 55.33
C THR A 881 -9.33 -8.37 54.15
N SER A 882 -8.75 -8.13 52.98
CA SER A 882 -8.91 -9.03 51.84
C SER A 882 -7.67 -9.91 51.71
N PRO A 883 -7.80 -11.24 51.88
CA PRO A 883 -6.74 -12.18 51.55
C PRO A 883 -6.66 -12.48 50.06
N GLY A 884 -7.55 -11.97 49.21
CA GLY A 884 -7.64 -12.27 47.77
C GLY A 884 -8.84 -13.16 47.45
N ASP A 885 -8.74 -13.94 46.38
CA ASP A 885 -9.74 -14.95 46.01
C ASP A 885 -9.54 -16.23 46.83
N VAL A 886 -10.46 -16.52 47.76
CA VAL A 886 -10.42 -17.73 48.61
C VAL A 886 -11.39 -18.79 48.07
N THR A 887 -12.24 -18.45 47.11
CA THR A 887 -13.30 -19.28 46.53
C THR A 887 -12.98 -19.79 45.13
N LYS A 888 -11.85 -19.37 44.55
CA LYS A 888 -11.38 -19.72 43.21
C LYS A 888 -12.36 -19.32 42.10
N ASP A 889 -13.12 -18.25 42.31
CA ASP A 889 -14.09 -17.74 41.32
C ASP A 889 -13.56 -16.52 40.52
N GLY A 890 -12.30 -16.17 40.76
CA GLY A 890 -11.59 -15.07 40.13
C GLY A 890 -11.99 -13.70 40.69
N ARG A 891 -12.55 -13.61 41.90
CA ARG A 891 -12.94 -12.36 42.56
C ARG A 891 -12.34 -12.25 43.95
N PRO A 892 -12.03 -11.04 44.42
CA PRO A 892 -11.53 -10.85 45.77
C PRO A 892 -12.63 -11.04 46.83
N ASP A 893 -12.24 -11.60 47.97
CA ASP A 893 -13.10 -11.84 49.13
C ASP A 893 -12.73 -10.96 50.33
N LEU A 894 -13.69 -10.77 51.25
CA LEU A 894 -13.49 -10.03 52.50
C LEU A 894 -13.52 -10.96 53.72
N ILE A 895 -12.52 -10.84 54.58
CA ILE A 895 -12.50 -11.44 55.92
C ILE A 895 -12.80 -10.36 56.96
N ALA A 896 -13.76 -10.65 57.84
CA ALA A 896 -14.16 -9.77 58.91
C ALA A 896 -14.14 -10.48 60.26
N ARG A 897 -13.57 -9.86 61.30
CA ARG A 897 -13.61 -10.37 62.68
C ARG A 897 -14.50 -9.50 63.54
N ASP A 898 -15.47 -10.13 64.19
CA ASP A 898 -16.37 -9.48 65.13
C ASP A 898 -15.62 -9.14 66.43
N SER A 899 -15.65 -7.88 66.81
CA SER A 899 -14.88 -7.35 67.94
C SER A 899 -15.34 -7.90 69.29
N ALA A 900 -16.64 -8.16 69.45
CA ALA A 900 -17.24 -8.58 70.71
C ALA A 900 -17.08 -10.09 70.96
N THR A 901 -17.23 -10.90 69.91
CA THR A 901 -17.25 -12.36 69.98
C THR A 901 -15.93 -12.99 69.57
N GLY A 902 -15.13 -12.33 68.74
CA GLY A 902 -13.95 -12.92 68.10
C GLY A 902 -14.30 -13.80 66.89
N ALA A 903 -15.58 -13.94 66.54
CA ALA A 903 -15.99 -14.77 65.41
C ALA A 903 -15.48 -14.17 64.09
N VAL A 904 -15.00 -15.03 63.20
CA VAL A 904 -14.45 -14.63 61.90
C VAL A 904 -15.38 -15.09 60.80
N TYR A 905 -15.64 -14.19 59.85
CA TYR A 905 -16.55 -14.41 58.75
C TYR A 905 -15.89 -14.16 57.40
N LEU A 906 -16.26 -14.98 56.42
CA LEU A 906 -16.03 -14.75 55.00
C LEU A 906 -17.24 -14.05 54.38
N TYR A 907 -16.97 -13.02 53.61
CA TYR A 907 -17.90 -12.37 52.70
C TYR A 907 -17.38 -12.57 51.29
N LYS A 908 -18.08 -13.39 50.50
CA LYS A 908 -17.62 -13.73 49.14
C LYS A 908 -17.86 -12.58 48.17
N GLY A 909 -16.94 -12.34 47.25
CA GLY A 909 -17.19 -11.49 46.08
C GLY A 909 -18.29 -12.11 45.21
N THR A 910 -19.15 -11.29 44.59
CA THR A 910 -20.21 -11.78 43.69
C THR A 910 -20.08 -11.25 42.27
N SER A 911 -20.80 -11.86 41.34
CA SER A 911 -20.79 -11.46 39.93
C SER A 911 -21.24 -10.04 39.66
N GLU A 912 -22.07 -9.50 40.55
CA GLU A 912 -22.68 -8.18 40.48
C GLU A 912 -21.80 -7.09 41.10
N GLY A 913 -20.55 -7.41 41.45
CA GLY A 913 -19.64 -6.46 42.10
C GLY A 913 -20.02 -6.17 43.56
N ARG A 914 -20.60 -7.15 44.27
CA ARG A 914 -21.06 -7.02 45.66
C ARG A 914 -20.40 -8.07 46.57
N LEU A 915 -20.80 -8.06 47.85
CA LEU A 915 -20.44 -9.09 48.83
C LEU A 915 -21.66 -9.95 49.18
N SER A 916 -21.46 -11.26 49.31
CA SER A 916 -22.48 -12.21 49.75
C SER A 916 -22.89 -12.00 51.21
N ALA A 917 -23.91 -12.72 51.66
CA ALA A 917 -24.14 -12.92 53.09
C ALA A 917 -22.90 -13.58 53.75
N ARG A 918 -22.65 -13.22 55.02
CA ARG A 918 -21.47 -13.68 55.76
C ARG A 918 -21.54 -15.17 56.08
N VAL A 919 -20.43 -15.89 55.89
CA VAL A 919 -20.26 -17.30 56.29
C VAL A 919 -19.30 -17.34 57.48
N LYS A 920 -19.69 -17.98 58.58
CA LYS A 920 -18.82 -18.11 59.75
C LYS A 920 -17.71 -19.13 59.48
N LEU A 921 -16.46 -18.71 59.65
CA LEU A 921 -15.28 -19.57 59.52
C LEU A 921 -14.78 -20.07 60.88
N TYR A 922 -14.73 -19.16 61.87
CA TYR A 922 -14.19 -19.46 63.20
C TYR A 922 -15.03 -18.83 64.30
N THR A 923 -15.13 -19.50 65.44
CA THR A 923 -15.97 -19.09 66.57
C THR A 923 -15.32 -18.00 67.42
N ASP A 924 -14.02 -18.09 67.69
CA ASP A 924 -13.31 -17.13 68.54
C ASP A 924 -11.82 -17.03 68.17
N TRP A 925 -11.43 -15.89 67.62
CA TRP A 925 -10.04 -15.50 67.31
C TRP A 925 -9.55 -14.33 68.16
N LYS A 926 -10.10 -14.11 69.36
CA LYS A 926 -9.63 -13.06 70.29
C LYS A 926 -8.18 -13.24 70.71
N THR A 927 -7.61 -14.44 70.63
CA THR A 927 -6.20 -14.71 70.97
C THR A 927 -5.22 -14.15 69.95
N TYR A 928 -5.69 -13.83 68.74
CA TYR A 928 -4.89 -13.18 67.71
C TYR A 928 -5.00 -11.66 67.83
N LYS A 929 -3.86 -10.98 67.94
CA LYS A 929 -3.83 -9.51 67.96
C LYS A 929 -3.75 -8.89 66.57
N LYS A 930 -3.37 -9.67 65.55
CA LYS A 930 -3.41 -9.26 64.13
C LYS A 930 -3.93 -10.41 63.28
N VAL A 931 -4.76 -10.07 62.30
CA VAL A 931 -5.22 -10.95 61.23
C VAL A 931 -5.06 -10.16 59.94
N VAL A 932 -4.29 -10.69 58.99
CA VAL A 932 -3.85 -9.99 57.79
C VAL A 932 -4.13 -10.87 56.58
N GLY A 933 -4.85 -10.33 55.59
CA GLY A 933 -4.88 -10.85 54.23
C GLY A 933 -3.54 -10.59 53.58
N ALA A 934 -2.75 -11.65 53.39
CA ALA A 934 -1.33 -11.50 53.08
C ALA A 934 -1.04 -11.46 51.58
N GLY A 935 -1.98 -11.88 50.74
CA GLY A 935 -1.67 -12.19 49.35
C GLY A 935 -1.85 -13.68 49.07
N ASP A 936 -1.50 -14.09 47.87
CA ASP A 936 -1.11 -15.47 47.57
C ASP A 936 0.36 -15.67 47.97
N LEU A 937 0.64 -16.42 49.04
CA LEU A 937 2.00 -16.57 49.56
C LEU A 937 2.74 -17.80 49.00
N ASN A 938 2.06 -18.69 48.27
CA ASN A 938 2.62 -19.93 47.73
C ASN A 938 2.52 -20.04 46.19
N GLY A 939 1.93 -19.05 45.51
CA GLY A 939 1.81 -18.98 44.07
C GLY A 939 0.73 -19.90 43.48
N ASP A 940 -0.24 -20.34 44.29
CA ASP A 940 -1.33 -21.22 43.83
C ASP A 940 -2.55 -20.47 43.26
N GLY A 941 -2.51 -19.14 43.28
CA GLY A 941 -3.57 -18.24 42.83
C GLY A 941 -4.65 -17.97 43.87
N LEU A 942 -4.55 -18.51 45.08
CA LEU A 942 -5.53 -18.36 46.14
C LEU A 942 -5.07 -17.39 47.23
N GLY A 943 -6.04 -16.79 47.91
CA GLY A 943 -5.78 -15.85 48.98
C GLY A 943 -5.43 -16.50 50.33
N ASP A 944 -4.35 -16.03 50.96
CA ASP A 944 -3.84 -16.54 52.24
C ASP A 944 -3.99 -15.55 53.40
N LEU A 945 -4.07 -16.11 54.62
CA LEU A 945 -4.11 -15.36 55.85
C LEU A 945 -2.86 -15.56 56.71
N LEU A 946 -2.46 -14.49 57.37
CA LEU A 946 -1.53 -14.50 58.49
C LEU A 946 -2.25 -14.06 59.76
N ALA A 947 -2.00 -14.77 60.86
CA ALA A 947 -2.51 -14.43 62.18
C ALA A 947 -1.37 -14.40 63.21
N GLN A 948 -1.23 -13.28 63.92
CA GLN A 948 -0.22 -13.12 64.95
C GLN A 948 -0.87 -13.18 66.33
N ASP A 949 -0.40 -14.10 67.17
CA ASP A 949 -0.92 -14.24 68.53
C ASP A 949 -0.31 -13.20 69.49
N ARG A 950 -0.83 -13.15 70.72
CA ARG A 950 -0.33 -12.24 71.77
C ARG A 950 1.11 -12.52 72.21
N THR A 951 1.63 -13.72 71.97
CA THR A 951 3.03 -14.11 72.25
C THR A 951 3.98 -13.74 71.10
N ASN A 952 3.49 -13.03 70.06
CA ASN A 952 4.24 -12.71 68.85
C ASN A 952 4.59 -13.93 67.99
N THR A 953 3.86 -15.03 68.10
CA THR A 953 3.99 -16.14 67.15
C THR A 953 3.12 -15.84 65.93
N LEU A 954 3.74 -15.89 64.74
CA LEU A 954 3.08 -15.71 63.45
C LEU A 954 2.65 -17.07 62.90
N TYR A 955 1.37 -17.21 62.59
CA TYR A 955 0.80 -18.39 61.94
C TYR A 955 0.30 -18.04 60.54
N ARG A 956 0.39 -19.01 59.64
CA ARG A 956 -0.17 -18.95 58.29
C ARG A 956 -1.33 -19.92 58.14
N TYR A 957 -2.27 -19.52 57.31
CA TYR A 957 -3.43 -20.27 56.87
C TYR A 957 -3.49 -20.16 55.34
N PHE A 958 -3.32 -21.29 54.64
CA PHE A 958 -3.44 -21.28 53.19
C PHE A 958 -4.91 -21.31 52.77
N GLY A 959 -5.25 -20.59 51.70
CA GLY A 959 -6.55 -20.72 51.05
C GLY A 959 -6.75 -22.13 50.51
N THR A 960 -8.01 -22.59 50.46
CA THR A 960 -8.35 -23.93 49.93
C THR A 960 -9.14 -23.88 48.63
N GLY A 961 -9.56 -22.68 48.20
CA GLY A 961 -10.33 -22.47 46.97
C GLY A 961 -11.81 -22.80 47.09
N ASN A 962 -12.32 -23.12 48.30
CA ASN A 962 -13.76 -23.34 48.55
C ASN A 962 -14.33 -22.34 49.58
N GLY A 963 -13.61 -21.25 49.83
CA GLY A 963 -13.96 -20.27 50.87
C GLY A 963 -13.58 -20.72 52.29
N THR A 964 -12.64 -21.64 52.45
CA THR A 964 -12.07 -22.03 53.76
C THR A 964 -10.54 -21.98 53.73
N PHE A 965 -9.91 -22.21 54.88
CA PHE A 965 -8.45 -22.22 55.02
C PHE A 965 -7.94 -23.51 55.64
N THR A 966 -6.69 -23.85 55.37
CA THR A 966 -6.00 -24.99 55.99
C THR A 966 -5.85 -24.82 57.50
N ALA A 967 -5.45 -25.90 58.19
CA ALA A 967 -4.97 -25.79 59.56
C ALA A 967 -3.77 -24.83 59.64
N ARG A 968 -3.66 -24.12 60.77
CA ARG A 968 -2.61 -23.12 60.99
C ARG A 968 -1.23 -23.76 61.01
N VAL A 969 -0.26 -23.13 60.34
CA VAL A 969 1.16 -23.50 60.41
C VAL A 969 1.93 -22.38 61.09
N LYS A 970 2.77 -22.72 62.07
CA LYS A 970 3.68 -21.77 62.70
C LYS A 970 4.76 -21.36 61.71
N VAL A 971 4.91 -20.06 61.44
CA VAL A 971 5.90 -19.51 60.51
C VAL A 971 7.10 -18.95 61.25
N LEU A 972 6.86 -18.09 62.25
CA LEU A 972 7.92 -17.45 63.05
C LEU A 972 7.50 -17.32 64.51
N SER A 973 8.45 -17.46 65.43
CA SER A 973 8.29 -17.18 66.86
C SER A 973 8.90 -15.82 67.21
N ASN A 974 8.35 -15.15 68.23
CA ASN A 974 8.82 -13.83 68.69
C ASN A 974 8.91 -12.77 67.56
N TRP A 975 8.09 -12.91 66.53
CA TRP A 975 8.17 -12.08 65.34
C TRP A 975 7.44 -10.77 65.55
N GLY A 976 8.13 -9.65 65.37
CA GLY A 976 7.46 -8.36 65.23
C GLY A 976 6.80 -7.82 66.48
N ALA A 977 7.40 -8.01 67.66
CA ALA A 977 6.89 -7.47 68.92
C ALA A 977 6.67 -5.94 68.89
N THR A 978 7.50 -5.22 68.12
CA THR A 978 7.42 -3.77 67.94
C THR A 978 6.56 -3.35 66.74
N TYR A 979 5.97 -4.27 65.99
CA TYR A 979 5.22 -3.91 64.78
C TYR A 979 3.83 -3.40 65.13
N ASN A 980 3.51 -2.18 64.72
CA ASN A 980 2.16 -1.61 64.85
C ASN A 980 1.34 -1.75 63.56
N ALA A 981 1.96 -1.92 62.39
CA ALA A 981 1.26 -2.26 61.12
C ALA A 981 1.93 -3.45 60.42
N VAL A 982 1.12 -4.30 59.77
CA VAL A 982 1.55 -5.44 58.94
C VAL A 982 0.59 -5.49 57.76
N VAL A 983 1.12 -5.40 56.54
CA VAL A 983 0.38 -5.30 55.29
C VAL A 983 0.93 -6.33 54.31
N GLY A 984 0.04 -7.08 53.65
CA GLY A 984 0.39 -7.80 52.42
C GLY A 984 0.35 -6.81 51.27
N VAL A 985 1.49 -6.50 50.67
CA VAL A 985 1.59 -5.40 49.69
C VAL A 985 1.62 -5.90 48.24
N GLY A 986 1.60 -7.22 48.04
CA GLY A 986 1.87 -7.81 46.73
C GLY A 986 3.37 -7.96 46.49
N ASP A 987 3.76 -8.31 45.26
CA ASP A 987 5.17 -8.38 44.88
C ASP A 987 5.70 -6.96 44.62
N ILE A 988 6.55 -6.46 45.52
CA ILE A 988 7.24 -5.18 45.34
C ILE A 988 8.68 -5.37 44.90
N THR A 989 9.19 -6.60 44.87
CA THR A 989 10.57 -6.95 44.47
C THR A 989 10.71 -7.38 43.02
N GLY A 990 9.60 -7.62 42.33
CA GLY A 990 9.55 -8.04 40.94
C GLY A 990 9.97 -9.50 40.72
N ASP A 991 10.00 -10.33 41.77
CA ASP A 991 10.41 -11.74 41.72
C ASP A 991 9.23 -12.73 41.60
N GLY A 992 8.01 -12.19 41.47
CA GLY A 992 6.76 -12.91 41.36
C GLY A 992 6.18 -13.41 42.68
N ARG A 993 6.73 -13.01 43.83
CA ARG A 993 6.32 -13.49 45.14
C ARG A 993 5.78 -12.35 45.98
N ASN A 994 4.65 -12.58 46.63
CA ASN A 994 4.04 -11.54 47.46
C ASN A 994 4.89 -11.26 48.71
N ASP A 995 5.16 -9.98 48.93
CA ASP A 995 5.92 -9.45 50.05
C ASP A 995 5.01 -8.94 51.17
N LEU A 996 5.60 -8.78 52.37
CA LEU A 996 5.00 -8.00 53.44
C LEU A 996 5.73 -6.69 53.66
N VAL A 997 4.96 -5.66 53.99
CA VAL A 997 5.49 -4.43 54.57
C VAL A 997 5.01 -4.30 56.00
N VAL A 998 5.96 -4.02 56.90
CA VAL A 998 5.69 -3.83 58.33
C VAL A 998 6.23 -2.49 58.79
N ARG A 999 5.51 -1.87 59.73
CA ARG A 999 5.95 -0.66 60.40
C ARG A 999 6.15 -0.94 61.89
N ASP A 1000 7.29 -0.54 62.41
CA ASP A 1000 7.54 -0.59 63.85
C ASP A 1000 7.00 0.66 64.58
N THR A 1001 6.95 0.60 65.91
CA THR A 1001 6.50 1.72 66.76
C THR A 1001 7.36 2.98 66.66
N ALA A 1002 8.59 2.88 66.13
CA ALA A 1002 9.47 4.02 65.86
C ALA A 1002 9.25 4.63 64.46
N GLY A 1003 8.34 4.06 63.66
CA GLY A 1003 8.05 4.54 62.31
C GLY A 1003 9.06 4.11 61.26
N ASN A 1004 9.87 3.08 61.52
CA ASN A 1004 10.67 2.43 60.49
C ASN A 1004 9.79 1.47 59.69
N LEU A 1005 9.96 1.51 58.37
CA LEU A 1005 9.29 0.62 57.44
C LEU A 1005 10.26 -0.48 57.01
N TYR A 1006 9.83 -1.74 57.08
CA TYR A 1006 10.60 -2.89 56.63
C TYR A 1006 9.81 -3.70 55.61
N ARG A 1007 10.49 -4.18 54.56
CA ARG A 1007 10.03 -5.25 53.68
C ARG A 1007 10.42 -6.60 54.27
N ASN A 1008 9.51 -7.56 54.32
CA ASN A 1008 9.84 -8.97 54.55
C ASN A 1008 9.65 -9.68 53.21
N PRO A 1009 10.75 -10.08 52.54
CA PRO A 1009 10.65 -10.64 51.20
C PRO A 1009 9.95 -11.99 51.21
N GLY A 1010 8.99 -12.20 50.32
CA GLY A 1010 8.32 -13.48 50.15
C GLY A 1010 9.26 -14.56 49.61
N LEU A 1011 9.12 -15.81 50.09
CA LEU A 1011 9.88 -16.95 49.55
C LEU A 1011 9.04 -17.83 48.61
N GLY A 1012 7.76 -17.50 48.39
CA GLY A 1012 6.86 -18.23 47.48
C GLY A 1012 6.43 -19.61 47.99
N ASN A 1013 6.62 -19.89 49.28
CA ASN A 1013 6.22 -21.14 49.94
C ASN A 1013 5.42 -20.89 51.23
N GLY A 1014 4.87 -19.69 51.40
CA GLY A 1014 4.20 -19.27 52.62
C GLY A 1014 5.15 -18.80 53.74
N THR A 1015 6.44 -18.54 53.47
CA THR A 1015 7.40 -18.02 54.46
C THR A 1015 8.14 -16.79 53.92
N PHE A 1016 8.91 -16.13 54.79
CA PHE A 1016 9.55 -14.85 54.50
C PHE A 1016 11.04 -14.88 54.82
N GLY A 1017 11.85 -14.21 53.99
CA GLY A 1017 13.27 -14.00 54.24
C GLY A 1017 13.54 -12.92 55.30
N PRO A 1018 14.82 -12.63 55.58
CA PRO A 1018 15.20 -11.57 56.51
C PRO A 1018 14.63 -10.22 56.11
N ARG A 1019 14.08 -9.48 57.09
CA ARG A 1019 13.52 -8.16 56.84
C ARG A 1019 14.59 -7.16 56.38
N VAL A 1020 14.24 -6.27 55.47
CA VAL A 1020 15.08 -5.17 54.98
C VAL A 1020 14.43 -3.85 55.35
N LYS A 1021 15.15 -2.93 55.99
CA LYS A 1021 14.66 -1.59 56.27
C LYS A 1021 14.59 -0.80 54.97
N ILE A 1022 13.42 -0.29 54.61
CA ILE A 1022 13.19 0.41 53.34
C ILE A 1022 12.87 1.89 53.51
N ALA A 1023 12.43 2.33 54.70
CA ALA A 1023 12.20 3.74 55.00
C ALA A 1023 12.16 4.04 56.51
N SER A 1024 12.19 5.34 56.87
CA SER A 1024 12.00 5.87 58.23
C SER A 1024 11.00 7.03 58.19
N GLY A 1025 10.48 7.47 59.35
CA GLY A 1025 9.56 8.63 59.42
C GLY A 1025 8.08 8.28 59.19
N TRP A 1026 7.74 7.00 59.09
CA TRP A 1026 6.38 6.55 58.75
C TRP A 1026 5.41 6.58 59.92
N GLN A 1027 5.83 7.01 61.11
CA GLN A 1027 4.94 7.32 62.24
C GLN A 1027 3.98 8.50 61.93
N GLY A 1028 4.30 9.33 60.92
CA GLY A 1028 3.42 10.40 60.44
C GLY A 1028 2.15 9.91 59.74
N TYR A 1029 2.09 8.65 59.31
CA TYR A 1029 0.87 8.05 58.75
C TYR A 1029 0.00 7.46 59.86
N LYS A 1030 -1.30 7.73 59.82
CA LYS A 1030 -2.26 7.13 60.75
C LYS A 1030 -2.44 5.64 60.47
N GLY A 1031 -2.63 5.27 59.20
CA GLY A 1031 -2.87 3.90 58.77
C GLY A 1031 -2.00 3.51 57.57
N LEU A 1032 -1.66 2.22 57.52
CA LEU A 1032 -1.06 1.55 56.37
C LEU A 1032 -1.93 0.33 56.07
N TYR A 1033 -2.27 0.13 54.80
CA TYR A 1033 -3.24 -0.83 54.34
C TYR A 1033 -2.76 -1.59 53.12
#